data_AF-A0A9W5TII3-F1
#
_entry.id   AF-A0A9W5TII3-F1
#
_cell.length_a   1.000
_cell.length_b   1.000
_cell.length_c   1.000
_cell.angle_alpha   90.00
_cell.angle_beta   90.00
_cell.angle_gamma   90.00
#
_symmetry.space_group_name_H-M   'P 1'
#
loop_
_entity.id
_entity.type
_entity.pdbx_description
1 polymer ?
#
loop_
_entity_poly.entity_id
_entity_poly.type
_entity_poly.pdbx_seq_one_letter_code
_entity_poly.pdbx_strand_id
1 'polypeptide(L)'
;MAVRREPARVGEGIAEPALAEVSNAAPVVTTSVEDPDPLTGVTTVRVDGQDPDGDALTYTAARPRFGRVSGDGTGVFTYTPTSFSRLLARFLPFARSDRFVVTVSDGRGGVAGSTVAITVVPLNSAPRARGVTVNAPVAGTGAVTGKANAVDPNWDRLTFIASTIETTKGAVTVRSNGTFTYTPTAVARHTASAIDASVGDRTDTFRVAVSDVFGAVTEIPVTVTISPANAAPTGNAIVNNPDAVSGVVTGVVIGADADGDSLTYSGSTVTTKGTVEVSADGAITYSPNAMARLIAGSVYSTPARRSDTFGVTISDGHGGSTTVTVSVTLAPEDESPATVPQSTFCGCTMMPSDTIYHADIRSLTAVSESDAWIELLGGSRGATMKARWGGGEWMGSTAGIPVNVVGPDHPTETVIFNRGYSTTGPGIDDRPYAIPDRPLVEGMPSYPAWDRHLFVFQEGTCISQELINVANGVELPGAGVLDILGNAVYRSIWGSAWIAQGGVHYDMSSALYPEIGFANAAKLPQVPLMVRPDEIERGYIDHMLGITIAKDLGAGYVWPARAGDGSGVDGVPMGMVFRLREDVDLSGYAESTQAVLRALQVHGAVIFDSGGPGQDGITLAGMSNGWEGIDLAGMQRELSAIPLQWFEAVDVTGIAVDPDIGWQVSAPA
;
A
#
# COMPACT_ATOMS: atom_id res chain seq x y z
N MET A 1 -72.55 32.92 141.54
CA MET A 1 -71.91 31.66 142.01
C MET A 1 -70.45 31.69 141.57
N ALA A 2 -69.56 31.40 142.50
CA ALA A 2 -68.09 31.41 142.40
C ALA A 2 -67.58 30.54 141.23
N VAL A 3 -66.38 30.71 140.65
CA VAL A 3 -65.06 30.76 141.31
C VAL A 3 -64.06 31.59 140.48
N ARG A 4 -63.11 32.18 141.22
CA ARG A 4 -62.10 33.17 140.86
C ARG A 4 -60.69 32.56 141.06
N ARG A 5 -59.70 33.14 140.38
CA ARG A 5 -58.23 33.23 140.64
C ARG A 5 -57.34 32.40 139.69
N GLU A 6 -56.58 33.00 138.75
CA GLU A 6 -55.36 33.87 138.83
C GLU A 6 -54.05 33.07 139.06
N PRO A 7 -52.81 33.59 138.77
CA PRO A 7 -52.38 34.78 137.97
C PRO A 7 -50.99 34.67 137.23
N ALA A 8 -50.60 35.81 136.60
CA ALA A 8 -49.24 36.45 136.58
C ALA A 8 -48.10 35.82 135.73
N ARG A 9 -47.11 36.56 135.16
CA ARG A 9 -46.62 37.96 135.25
C ARG A 9 -45.65 38.20 134.04
N VAL A 10 -45.72 39.35 133.36
CA VAL A 10 -44.77 40.50 133.38
C VAL A 10 -43.34 40.23 132.85
N GLY A 11 -42.94 41.05 131.87
CA GLY A 11 -41.52 41.31 131.53
C GLY A 11 -41.38 42.29 130.36
N GLU A 12 -40.94 43.52 130.65
CA GLU A 12 -40.67 44.62 129.72
C GLU A 12 -39.45 44.38 128.80
N GLY A 13 -39.57 44.91 127.57
CA GLY A 13 -38.62 45.87 126.98
C GLY A 13 -37.28 45.37 126.43
N ILE A 14 -37.11 45.46 125.10
CA ILE A 14 -35.97 46.11 124.43
C ILE A 14 -36.22 46.16 122.92
N ALA A 15 -36.02 47.34 122.32
CA ALA A 15 -36.02 47.56 120.88
C ALA A 15 -34.58 47.44 120.34
N GLU A 16 -34.39 46.63 119.30
CA GLU A 16 -33.15 46.55 118.49
C GLU A 16 -33.50 46.29 117.01
N PRO A 17 -32.61 46.64 116.06
CA PRO A 17 -32.96 47.38 114.85
C PRO A 17 -33.30 46.51 113.62
N ALA A 18 -33.94 47.15 112.64
CA ALA A 18 -34.28 46.59 111.34
C ALA A 18 -33.04 46.07 110.58
N LEU A 19 -33.01 44.76 110.31
CA LEU A 19 -32.21 44.18 109.25
C LEU A 19 -32.90 44.50 107.91
N ALA A 20 -32.19 45.19 107.02
CA ALA A 20 -32.62 45.37 105.64
C ALA A 20 -32.84 43.99 105.00
N GLU A 21 -34.05 43.72 104.49
CA GLU A 21 -34.29 42.60 103.60
C GLU A 21 -33.42 42.81 102.36
N VAL A 22 -32.44 41.92 102.16
CA VAL A 22 -31.70 41.85 100.90
C VAL A 22 -32.69 41.27 99.88
N SER A 23 -33.23 42.12 99.01
CA SER A 23 -34.18 41.70 97.96
C SER A 23 -33.42 40.93 96.87
N ASN A 24 -33.65 39.62 96.78
CA ASN A 24 -33.09 38.74 95.75
C ASN A 24 -33.68 39.05 94.37
N ALA A 25 -32.87 39.58 93.46
CA ALA A 25 -33.24 39.90 92.08
C ALA A 25 -33.18 38.65 91.20
N ALA A 26 -34.17 38.47 90.32
CA ALA A 26 -34.14 37.36 89.37
C ALA A 26 -33.01 37.53 88.34
N PRO A 27 -32.42 36.42 87.85
CA PRO A 27 -31.39 36.49 86.83
C PRO A 27 -31.90 37.10 85.51
N VAL A 28 -31.01 37.72 84.75
CA VAL A 28 -31.29 38.18 83.38
C VAL A 28 -30.62 37.21 82.41
N VAL A 29 -31.33 36.82 81.37
CA VAL A 29 -30.86 35.82 80.40
C VAL A 29 -30.72 36.41 79.00
N THR A 30 -29.61 36.09 78.34
CA THR A 30 -29.41 36.28 76.92
C THR A 30 -29.24 34.93 76.24
N THR A 31 -29.69 34.81 74.99
CA THR A 31 -29.63 33.53 74.25
C THR A 31 -29.08 33.75 72.87
N SER A 32 -28.14 32.89 72.49
CA SER A 32 -27.62 32.77 71.13
C SER A 32 -27.80 31.34 70.64
N VAL A 33 -28.27 31.20 69.40
CA VAL A 33 -28.46 29.91 68.72
C VAL A 33 -27.52 29.89 67.53
N GLU A 34 -26.66 28.88 67.45
CA GLU A 34 -25.79 28.67 66.29
C GLU A 34 -26.62 28.09 65.12
N ASP A 35 -26.09 28.15 63.90
CA ASP A 35 -26.75 27.50 62.76
C ASP A 35 -26.75 25.97 62.94
N PRO A 36 -27.85 25.28 62.62
CA PRO A 36 -27.90 23.82 62.67
C PRO A 36 -26.91 23.20 61.69
N ASP A 37 -26.23 22.13 62.12
CA ASP A 37 -25.43 21.28 61.24
C ASP A 37 -26.33 20.76 60.10
N PRO A 38 -26.02 21.02 58.82
CA PRO A 38 -26.89 20.65 57.71
C PRO A 38 -27.01 19.13 57.51
N LEU A 39 -26.02 18.35 57.95
CA LEU A 39 -26.00 16.90 57.82
C LEU A 39 -26.70 16.22 58.99
N THR A 40 -26.38 16.61 60.22
CA THR A 40 -26.89 15.96 61.43
C THR A 40 -28.15 16.64 61.99
N GLY A 41 -28.34 17.93 61.69
CA GLY A 41 -29.38 18.79 62.24
C GLY A 41 -29.14 19.22 63.68
N VAL A 42 -27.96 18.91 64.24
CA VAL A 42 -27.59 19.27 65.60
C VAL A 42 -27.35 20.76 65.69
N THR A 43 -27.84 21.39 66.76
CA THR A 43 -27.71 22.83 66.98
C THR A 43 -27.16 23.10 68.37
N THR A 44 -26.13 23.94 68.45
CA THR A 44 -25.63 24.46 69.73
C THR A 44 -26.42 25.69 70.13
N VAL A 45 -26.85 25.72 71.39
CA VAL A 45 -27.58 26.83 72.00
C VAL A 45 -26.81 27.26 73.23
N ARG A 46 -26.55 28.56 73.35
CA ARG A 46 -25.96 29.15 74.55
C ARG A 46 -26.97 30.06 75.20
N VAL A 47 -27.20 29.85 76.48
CA VAL A 47 -28.02 30.68 77.35
C VAL A 47 -27.12 31.19 78.46
N ASP A 48 -26.82 32.48 78.41
CA ASP A 48 -25.98 33.15 79.39
C ASP A 48 -26.89 33.88 80.38
N GLY A 49 -26.83 33.48 81.64
CA GLY A 49 -27.51 34.15 82.75
C GLY A 49 -26.54 35.04 83.51
N GLN A 50 -27.01 36.22 83.93
CA GLN A 50 -26.33 37.07 84.90
C GLN A 50 -27.27 37.33 86.07
N ASP A 51 -26.76 37.08 87.27
CA ASP A 51 -27.48 37.37 88.49
C ASP A 51 -27.00 38.70 89.09
N PRO A 52 -27.88 39.69 89.31
CA PRO A 52 -27.49 40.98 89.89
C PRO A 52 -26.88 40.88 91.29
N ASP A 53 -27.22 39.83 92.05
CA ASP A 53 -26.73 39.58 93.41
C ASP A 53 -25.50 38.66 93.43
N GLY A 54 -25.07 38.17 92.26
CA GLY A 54 -23.89 37.33 92.08
C GLY A 54 -24.12 35.86 92.44
N ASP A 55 -25.37 35.41 92.53
CA ASP A 55 -25.71 34.04 92.90
C ASP A 55 -25.38 33.01 91.80
N ALA A 56 -25.09 31.78 92.23
CA ALA A 56 -24.73 30.69 91.33
C ALA A 56 -25.94 30.19 90.55
N LEU A 57 -25.85 30.20 89.22
CA LEU A 57 -26.98 29.88 88.35
C LEU A 57 -27.04 28.42 87.94
N THR A 58 -28.26 27.86 87.98
CA THR A 58 -28.56 26.51 87.46
C THR A 58 -29.46 26.60 86.24
N TYR A 59 -29.13 25.84 85.19
CA TYR A 59 -29.83 25.84 83.92
C TYR A 59 -30.57 24.53 83.69
N THR A 60 -31.86 24.60 83.34
CA THR A 60 -32.67 23.42 83.01
C THR A 60 -33.45 23.64 81.72
N ALA A 61 -33.49 22.64 80.84
CA ALA A 61 -34.21 22.72 79.57
C ALA A 61 -35.44 21.82 79.55
N ALA A 62 -36.57 22.36 79.09
CA ALA A 62 -37.78 21.58 78.83
C ALA A 62 -37.59 20.66 77.60
N ARG A 63 -38.37 19.57 77.53
CA ARG A 63 -38.34 18.66 76.38
C ARG A 63 -38.99 19.34 75.16
N PRO A 64 -38.28 19.45 74.02
CA PRO A 64 -38.84 19.97 72.78
C PRO A 64 -39.74 18.92 72.09
N ARG A 65 -40.47 19.32 71.04
CA ARG A 65 -41.44 18.42 70.35
C ARG A 65 -40.80 17.49 69.34
N PHE A 66 -39.73 17.92 68.69
CA PHE A 66 -39.13 17.25 67.53
C PHE A 66 -37.71 16.75 67.78
N GLY A 67 -37.13 17.02 68.95
CA GLY A 67 -35.76 16.60 69.29
C GLY A 67 -35.57 16.23 70.75
N ARG A 68 -34.30 16.22 71.14
CA ARG A 68 -33.84 16.13 72.53
C ARG A 68 -32.86 17.24 72.78
N VAL A 69 -32.87 17.77 74.00
CA VAL A 69 -31.88 18.74 74.45
C VAL A 69 -31.04 18.08 75.54
N SER A 70 -29.73 18.14 75.40
CA SER A 70 -28.76 17.78 76.44
C SER A 70 -27.91 19.00 76.75
N GLY A 71 -27.61 19.25 78.02
CA GLY A 71 -26.71 20.33 78.44
C GLY A 71 -25.82 19.85 79.58
N ASP A 72 -24.70 20.55 79.78
CA ASP A 72 -23.72 20.26 80.83
C ASP A 72 -24.01 21.01 82.14
N GLY A 73 -25.12 21.76 82.20
CA GLY A 73 -25.51 22.56 83.36
C GLY A 73 -24.85 23.94 83.42
N THR A 74 -24.04 24.31 82.43
CA THR A 74 -23.26 25.57 82.39
C THR A 74 -23.81 26.62 81.41
N GLY A 75 -25.04 26.42 80.92
CA GLY A 75 -25.71 27.33 79.97
C GLY A 75 -25.51 26.95 78.50
N VAL A 76 -24.70 25.93 78.19
CA VAL A 76 -24.56 25.38 76.84
C VAL A 76 -25.42 24.12 76.67
N PHE A 77 -26.20 24.11 75.60
CA PHE A 77 -27.12 23.04 75.25
C PHE A 77 -26.90 22.57 73.81
N THR A 78 -26.98 21.26 73.61
CA THR A 78 -27.03 20.63 72.30
C THR A 78 -28.47 20.18 72.02
N TYR A 79 -29.09 20.73 70.99
CA TYR A 79 -30.35 20.23 70.45
C TYR A 79 -30.05 19.20 69.35
N THR A 80 -30.63 18.00 69.49
CA THR A 80 -30.54 16.93 68.48
C THR A 80 -31.95 16.57 68.01
N PRO A 81 -32.33 16.89 66.76
CA PRO A 81 -33.62 16.49 66.21
C PRO A 81 -33.71 14.97 66.01
N THR A 82 -34.91 14.42 66.06
CA THR A 82 -35.15 13.00 65.75
C THR A 82 -35.14 12.76 64.23
N SER A 83 -34.73 11.57 63.78
CA SER A 83 -34.78 11.22 62.35
C SER A 83 -36.20 11.36 61.77
N PHE A 84 -37.23 11.05 62.56
CA PHE A 84 -38.63 11.22 62.16
C PHE A 84 -39.00 12.70 61.97
N SER A 85 -38.58 13.59 62.88
CA SER A 85 -38.83 15.02 62.71
C SER A 85 -38.17 15.61 61.48
N ARG A 86 -36.92 15.21 61.20
CA ARG A 86 -36.19 15.62 60.01
C ARG A 86 -36.83 15.08 58.73
N LEU A 87 -37.40 13.87 58.76
CA LEU A 87 -38.21 13.33 57.67
C LEU A 87 -39.50 14.14 57.48
N LEU A 88 -40.22 14.50 58.54
CA LEU A 88 -41.42 15.33 58.45
C LEU A 88 -41.12 16.73 57.92
N ALA A 89 -40.01 17.34 58.34
CA ALA A 89 -39.57 18.67 57.90
C ALA A 89 -39.35 18.77 56.37
N ARG A 90 -39.16 17.63 55.69
CA ARG A 90 -39.11 17.55 54.21
C ARG A 90 -40.45 17.93 53.56
N PHE A 91 -41.56 17.50 54.14
CA PHE A 91 -42.89 17.61 53.51
C PHE A 91 -43.81 18.62 54.20
N LEU A 92 -43.59 18.90 55.49
CA LEU A 92 -44.52 19.66 56.33
C LEU A 92 -43.83 20.91 56.90
N PRO A 93 -44.25 22.13 56.51
CA PRO A 93 -43.63 23.37 56.98
C PRO A 93 -43.60 23.52 58.51
N PHE A 94 -44.62 23.03 59.22
CA PHE A 94 -44.67 23.13 60.69
C PHE A 94 -43.57 22.33 61.40
N ALA A 95 -42.99 21.33 60.74
CA ALA A 95 -41.92 20.49 61.29
C ALA A 95 -40.53 21.09 61.05
N ARG A 96 -40.41 22.23 60.34
CA ARG A 96 -39.14 22.94 60.09
C ARG A 96 -38.69 23.84 61.24
N SER A 97 -39.49 23.93 62.30
CA SER A 97 -39.15 24.70 63.49
C SER A 97 -39.59 23.93 64.74
N ASP A 98 -38.77 23.98 65.78
CA ASP A 98 -39.09 23.49 67.11
C ASP A 98 -38.83 24.57 68.15
N ARG A 99 -39.37 24.41 69.36
CA ARG A 99 -39.11 25.35 70.45
C ARG A 99 -39.05 24.63 71.79
N PHE A 100 -38.20 25.14 72.68
CA PHE A 100 -38.17 24.74 74.08
C PHE A 100 -37.86 25.94 74.97
N VAL A 101 -38.15 25.80 76.26
CA VAL A 101 -37.85 26.82 77.27
C VAL A 101 -36.64 26.36 78.07
N VAL A 102 -35.66 27.25 78.24
CA VAL A 102 -34.58 27.11 79.20
C VAL A 102 -34.91 27.98 80.41
N THR A 103 -34.92 27.37 81.59
CA THR A 103 -35.13 28.04 82.87
C THR A 103 -33.79 28.18 83.59
N VAL A 104 -33.46 29.41 83.97
CA VAL A 104 -32.28 29.78 84.75
C VAL A 104 -32.74 30.18 86.15
N SER A 105 -32.17 29.57 87.18
CA SER A 105 -32.54 29.77 88.57
C SER A 105 -31.32 30.14 89.40
N ASP A 106 -31.49 31.12 90.30
CA ASP A 106 -30.48 31.55 91.29
C ASP A 106 -30.44 30.66 92.55
N GLY A 107 -31.35 29.68 92.65
CA GLY A 107 -31.47 28.80 93.83
C GLY A 107 -32.03 29.48 95.10
N ARG A 108 -32.40 30.76 95.02
CA ARG A 108 -32.96 31.59 96.10
C ARG A 108 -34.36 32.12 95.82
N GLY A 109 -34.93 31.78 94.66
CA GLY A 109 -36.33 31.99 94.32
C GLY A 109 -36.56 32.88 93.09
N GLY A 110 -35.50 33.49 92.56
CA GLY A 110 -35.53 34.18 91.27
C GLY A 110 -35.33 33.21 90.11
N VAL A 111 -36.19 33.34 89.10
CA VAL A 111 -36.14 32.51 87.89
C VAL A 111 -36.33 33.36 86.65
N ALA A 112 -35.60 33.02 85.59
CA ALA A 112 -35.77 33.60 84.27
C ALA A 112 -35.91 32.51 83.21
N GLY A 113 -36.84 32.71 82.28
CA GLY A 113 -37.09 31.79 81.18
C GLY A 113 -36.65 32.40 79.85
N SER A 114 -35.92 31.62 79.04
CA SER A 114 -35.67 31.94 77.64
C SER A 114 -36.38 30.94 76.75
N THR A 115 -37.21 31.43 75.81
CA THR A 115 -37.80 30.58 74.77
C THR A 115 -36.84 30.48 73.60
N VAL A 116 -36.25 29.30 73.44
CA VAL A 116 -35.32 28.99 72.36
C VAL A 116 -36.10 28.47 71.16
N ALA A 117 -36.02 29.18 70.03
CA ALA A 117 -36.53 28.72 68.74
C ALA A 117 -35.39 28.04 67.95
N ILE A 118 -35.64 26.84 67.44
CA ILE A 118 -34.67 26.06 66.67
C ILE A 118 -35.22 25.79 65.28
N THR A 119 -34.38 25.98 64.28
CA THR A 119 -34.67 25.50 62.92
C THR A 119 -34.34 24.02 62.81
N VAL A 120 -35.33 23.20 62.42
CA VAL A 120 -35.12 21.78 62.16
C VAL A 120 -34.82 21.62 60.68
N VAL A 121 -33.57 21.28 60.35
CA VAL A 121 -33.18 21.01 58.97
C VAL A 121 -33.76 19.66 58.51
N PRO A 122 -34.34 19.59 57.29
CA PRO A 122 -34.80 18.33 56.72
C PRO A 122 -33.70 17.26 56.70
N LEU A 123 -34.11 15.99 56.76
CA LEU A 123 -33.18 14.88 56.55
C LEU A 123 -32.69 14.96 55.11
N ASN A 124 -31.38 15.02 54.88
CA ASN A 124 -30.82 15.12 53.54
C ASN A 124 -29.67 14.15 53.34
N SER A 125 -29.57 13.55 52.16
CA SER A 125 -28.48 12.68 51.73
C SER A 125 -28.03 13.14 50.36
N ALA A 126 -26.73 13.30 50.15
CA ALA A 126 -26.23 13.76 48.85
C ALA A 126 -26.65 12.81 47.70
N PRO A 127 -26.79 13.34 46.48
CA PRO A 127 -27.09 12.54 45.30
C PRO A 127 -26.04 11.44 45.09
N ARG A 128 -26.42 10.33 44.45
CA ARG A 128 -25.49 9.26 44.07
C ARG A 128 -25.41 9.13 42.56
N ALA A 129 -24.19 9.00 42.05
CA ALA A 129 -23.96 8.74 40.63
C ALA A 129 -24.60 7.40 40.23
N ARG A 130 -25.30 7.38 39.08
CA ARG A 130 -25.88 6.18 38.47
C ARG A 130 -25.09 5.72 37.24
N GLY A 131 -24.19 6.56 36.73
CA GLY A 131 -23.34 6.28 35.58
C GLY A 131 -23.37 7.41 34.56
N VAL A 132 -22.58 7.24 33.50
CA VAL A 132 -22.42 8.21 32.43
C VAL A 132 -22.61 7.49 31.10
N THR A 133 -23.36 8.10 30.19
CA THR A 133 -23.40 7.68 28.79
C THR A 133 -22.52 8.62 27.98
N VAL A 134 -21.59 8.07 27.20
CA VAL A 134 -20.67 8.81 26.34
C VAL A 134 -20.86 8.30 24.91
N ASN A 135 -21.18 9.19 23.99
CA ASN A 135 -21.34 8.85 22.58
C ASN A 135 -19.97 8.83 21.89
N ALA A 136 -19.90 8.22 20.70
CA ALA A 136 -18.68 8.26 19.89
C ALA A 136 -18.34 9.70 19.46
N PRO A 137 -17.05 10.03 19.28
CA PRO A 137 -16.63 11.31 18.73
C PRO A 137 -17.25 11.58 17.35
N VAL A 138 -17.68 12.81 17.12
CA VAL A 138 -18.20 13.26 15.82
C VAL A 138 -17.04 13.36 14.82
N ALA A 139 -17.19 12.76 13.64
CA ALA A 139 -16.19 12.84 12.57
C ALA A 139 -15.85 14.30 12.20
N GLY A 140 -14.58 14.55 11.88
CA GLY A 140 -14.07 15.88 11.53
C GLY A 140 -13.76 16.77 12.73
N THR A 141 -14.71 16.93 13.67
CA THR A 141 -14.53 17.82 14.84
C THR A 141 -13.95 17.13 16.07
N GLY A 142 -14.16 15.82 16.22
CA GLY A 142 -13.79 15.07 17.43
C GLY A 142 -14.67 15.38 18.65
N ALA A 143 -15.73 16.17 18.50
CA ALA A 143 -16.60 16.53 19.62
C ALA A 143 -17.34 15.30 20.16
N VAL A 144 -17.42 15.19 21.48
CA VAL A 144 -18.08 14.08 22.19
C VAL A 144 -19.27 14.62 22.96
N THR A 145 -20.42 13.96 22.81
CA THR A 145 -21.62 14.29 23.60
C THR A 145 -21.92 13.16 24.58
N GLY A 146 -22.60 13.50 25.68
CA GLY A 146 -23.01 12.48 26.64
C GLY A 146 -23.99 13.01 27.67
N LYS A 147 -24.29 12.15 28.63
CA LYS A 147 -25.20 12.45 29.74
C LYS A 147 -24.74 11.80 31.03
N ALA A 148 -24.56 12.61 32.07
CA ALA A 148 -24.37 12.14 33.43
C ALA A 148 -25.74 11.86 34.07
N ASN A 149 -25.83 10.78 34.85
CA ASN A 149 -27.06 10.39 35.52
C ASN A 149 -26.81 10.21 37.02
N ALA A 150 -27.76 10.65 37.84
CA ALA A 150 -27.73 10.51 39.28
C ALA A 150 -29.11 10.15 39.83
N VAL A 151 -29.12 9.65 41.05
CA VAL A 151 -30.32 9.34 41.83
C VAL A 151 -30.14 9.86 43.24
N ASP A 152 -31.20 10.36 43.83
CA ASP A 152 -31.17 10.82 45.22
C ASP A 152 -31.71 9.72 46.15
N PRO A 153 -30.99 9.34 47.23
CA PRO A 153 -31.47 8.33 48.19
C PRO A 153 -32.79 8.69 48.89
N ASN A 154 -33.11 9.98 48.97
CA ASN A 154 -34.33 10.49 49.58
C ASN A 154 -35.38 10.92 48.54
N TRP A 155 -35.14 10.63 47.26
CA TRP A 155 -36.01 10.98 46.12
C TRP A 155 -36.16 12.49 45.91
N ASP A 156 -35.16 13.27 46.33
CA ASP A 156 -35.11 14.70 46.07
C ASP A 156 -34.95 15.02 44.59
N ARG A 157 -35.49 16.18 44.18
CA ARG A 157 -35.32 16.68 42.82
C ARG A 157 -33.86 17.07 42.61
N LEU A 158 -33.23 16.46 41.61
CA LEU A 158 -31.84 16.74 41.24
C LEU A 158 -31.75 17.84 40.19
N THR A 159 -30.74 18.69 40.32
CA THR A 159 -30.37 19.70 39.31
C THR A 159 -28.88 19.55 39.00
N PHE A 160 -28.53 19.37 37.72
CA PHE A 160 -27.14 19.42 37.32
C PHE A 160 -26.67 20.87 37.28
N ILE A 161 -25.46 21.12 37.76
CA ILE A 161 -24.89 22.46 37.77
C ILE A 161 -24.39 22.74 36.36
N ALA A 162 -25.03 23.69 35.66
CA ALA A 162 -24.57 24.11 34.36
C ALA A 162 -23.21 24.81 34.50
N SER A 163 -22.24 24.39 33.70
CA SER A 163 -20.86 24.85 33.82
C SER A 163 -20.13 24.79 32.48
N THR A 164 -19.08 25.60 32.37
CA THR A 164 -18.05 25.45 31.34
C THR A 164 -16.76 25.05 32.06
N ILE A 165 -16.15 23.96 31.63
CA ILE A 165 -14.93 23.39 32.23
C ILE A 165 -13.86 23.35 31.14
N GLU A 166 -12.74 24.00 31.38
CA GLU A 166 -11.55 23.89 30.53
C GLU A 166 -10.63 22.81 31.12
N THR A 167 -10.25 21.84 30.29
CA THR A 167 -9.19 20.88 30.60
C THR A 167 -7.94 21.24 29.80
N THR A 168 -6.84 20.53 30.04
CA THR A 168 -5.64 20.68 29.20
C THR A 168 -5.84 20.14 27.78
N LYS A 169 -6.91 19.39 27.51
CA LYS A 169 -7.15 18.69 26.23
C LYS A 169 -8.40 19.15 25.49
N GLY A 170 -9.30 19.90 26.14
CA GLY A 170 -10.51 20.40 25.51
C GLY A 170 -11.39 21.23 26.44
N ALA A 171 -12.54 21.63 25.92
CA ALA A 171 -13.56 22.39 26.65
C ALA A 171 -14.82 21.54 26.81
N VAL A 172 -15.47 21.63 27.97
CA VAL A 172 -16.73 20.95 28.28
C VAL A 172 -17.81 21.97 28.58
N THR A 173 -18.97 21.84 27.96
CA THR A 173 -20.19 22.56 28.35
C THR A 173 -21.20 21.57 28.94
N VAL A 174 -21.62 21.80 30.18
CA VAL A 174 -22.62 21.00 30.90
C VAL A 174 -23.94 21.78 30.98
N ARG A 175 -25.06 21.11 30.67
CA ARG A 175 -26.41 21.66 30.80
C ARG A 175 -27.08 21.19 32.09
N SER A 176 -28.10 21.93 32.53
CA SER A 176 -28.83 21.66 33.78
C SER A 176 -29.59 20.32 33.83
N ASN A 177 -29.74 19.65 32.69
CA ASN A 177 -30.31 18.30 32.56
C ASN A 177 -29.25 17.18 32.57
N GLY A 178 -27.97 17.51 32.81
CA GLY A 178 -26.86 16.58 32.87
C GLY A 178 -26.27 16.19 31.52
N THR A 179 -26.77 16.73 30.40
CA THR A 179 -26.09 16.53 29.11
C THR A 179 -24.85 17.40 29.01
N PHE A 180 -23.81 16.88 28.39
CA PHE A 180 -22.56 17.61 28.18
C PHE A 180 -22.09 17.48 26.73
N THR A 181 -21.28 18.44 26.32
CA THR A 181 -20.52 18.43 25.06
C THR A 181 -19.07 18.72 25.40
N TYR A 182 -18.17 17.79 25.09
CA TYR A 182 -16.73 17.95 25.14
C TYR A 182 -16.20 18.20 23.72
N THR A 183 -15.38 19.23 23.56
CA THR A 183 -14.70 19.56 22.30
C THR A 183 -13.19 19.49 22.54
N PRO A 184 -12.48 18.49 22.00
CA PRO A 184 -11.03 18.41 22.13
C PRO A 184 -10.36 19.54 21.34
N THR A 185 -9.20 19.98 21.82
CA THR A 185 -8.31 20.89 21.09
C THR A 185 -7.67 20.17 19.89
N ALA A 186 -7.27 20.94 18.87
CA ALA A 186 -6.50 20.39 17.75
C ALA A 186 -5.21 19.71 18.22
N VAL A 187 -4.48 20.34 19.15
CA VAL A 187 -3.25 19.79 19.75
C VAL A 187 -3.51 18.43 20.41
N ALA A 188 -4.57 18.28 21.20
CA ALA A 188 -4.87 16.99 21.84
C ALA A 188 -5.24 15.90 20.84
N ARG A 189 -5.94 16.26 19.75
CA ARG A 189 -6.25 15.31 18.67
C ARG A 189 -4.99 14.89 17.90
N HIS A 190 -4.04 15.81 17.75
CA HIS A 190 -2.75 15.54 17.14
C HIS A 190 -1.87 14.66 18.03
N THR A 191 -1.78 14.94 19.32
CA THR A 191 -1.07 14.05 20.26
C THR A 191 -1.67 12.64 20.26
N ALA A 192 -2.99 12.52 20.08
CA ALA A 192 -3.67 11.23 20.00
C ALA A 192 -3.38 10.43 18.69
N SER A 193 -2.86 11.09 17.63
CA SER A 193 -2.52 10.44 16.35
C SER A 193 -1.16 9.77 16.33
N ALA A 194 -0.26 10.14 17.25
CA ALA A 194 1.07 9.53 17.33
C ALA A 194 0.99 8.00 17.37
N ILE A 195 1.87 7.34 16.62
CA ILE A 195 1.88 5.88 16.48
C ILE A 195 2.07 5.17 17.84
N ASP A 196 2.78 5.82 18.76
CA ASP A 196 3.06 5.36 20.12
C ASP A 196 2.18 6.05 21.18
N ALA A 197 1.14 6.80 20.79
CA ALA A 197 0.27 7.50 21.74
C ALA A 197 -0.27 6.53 22.81
N SER A 198 -0.34 6.99 24.06
CA SER A 198 -0.82 6.21 25.19
C SER A 198 -2.35 6.21 25.28
N VAL A 199 -2.92 5.41 26.20
CA VAL A 199 -4.35 5.52 26.55
C VAL A 199 -4.66 6.90 27.13
N GLY A 200 -3.70 7.49 27.86
CA GLY A 200 -3.80 8.84 28.37
C GLY A 200 -4.00 9.84 27.24
N ASP A 201 -3.17 9.81 26.20
CA ASP A 201 -3.24 10.75 25.07
C ASP A 201 -4.56 10.67 24.31
N ARG A 202 -5.15 9.47 24.26
CA ARG A 202 -6.43 9.21 23.59
C ARG A 202 -7.66 9.42 24.48
N THR A 203 -7.49 9.91 25.71
CA THR A 203 -8.61 10.17 26.63
C THR A 203 -8.46 11.49 27.38
N ASP A 204 -9.60 12.01 27.86
CA ASP A 204 -9.65 13.11 28.79
C ASP A 204 -10.70 12.86 29.88
N THR A 205 -10.52 13.49 31.04
CA THR A 205 -11.40 13.30 32.21
C THR A 205 -11.80 14.62 32.85
N PHE A 206 -13.08 14.74 33.19
CA PHE A 206 -13.63 15.88 33.92
C PHE A 206 -14.73 15.41 34.89
N ARG A 207 -15.27 16.33 35.69
CA ARG A 207 -16.34 16.03 36.66
C ARG A 207 -17.59 16.85 36.35
N VAL A 208 -18.76 16.22 36.49
CA VAL A 208 -20.07 16.86 36.36
C VAL A 208 -20.75 16.88 37.72
N ALA A 209 -21.05 18.09 38.21
CA ALA A 209 -21.67 18.30 39.51
C ALA A 209 -23.21 18.21 39.43
N VAL A 210 -23.80 17.52 40.40
CA VAL A 210 -25.26 17.46 40.59
C VAL A 210 -25.59 17.82 42.04
N SER A 211 -26.61 18.66 42.22
CA SER A 211 -27.11 19.02 43.55
C SER A 211 -28.55 18.58 43.76
N ASP A 212 -28.91 18.32 45.01
CA ASP A 212 -30.31 18.19 45.42
C ASP A 212 -30.92 19.58 45.74
N VAL A 213 -32.20 19.60 46.15
CA VAL A 213 -32.92 20.83 46.53
C VAL A 213 -32.49 21.41 47.89
N PHE A 214 -31.69 20.68 48.67
CA PHE A 214 -31.21 21.05 49.99
C PHE A 214 -29.72 21.44 50.00
N GLY A 215 -29.07 21.44 48.83
CA GLY A 215 -27.73 21.97 48.59
C GLY A 215 -26.59 20.96 48.69
N ALA A 216 -26.85 19.66 48.90
CA ALA A 216 -25.76 18.68 48.87
C ALA A 216 -25.36 18.38 47.41
N VAL A 217 -24.04 18.28 47.16
CA VAL A 217 -23.45 18.17 45.82
C VAL A 217 -22.66 16.88 45.68
N THR A 218 -22.78 16.23 44.52
CA THR A 218 -21.97 15.07 44.13
C THR A 218 -21.31 15.31 42.78
N GLU A 219 -20.02 14.97 42.68
CA GLU A 219 -19.22 15.09 41.46
C GLU A 219 -19.11 13.75 40.74
N ILE A 220 -19.58 13.68 39.50
CA ILE A 220 -19.57 12.46 38.67
C ILE A 220 -18.37 12.51 37.72
N PRO A 221 -17.38 11.60 37.83
CA PRO A 221 -16.27 11.54 36.89
C PRO A 221 -16.76 11.08 35.51
N VAL A 222 -16.34 11.77 34.47
CA VAL A 222 -16.60 11.46 33.07
C VAL A 222 -15.27 11.28 32.36
N THR A 223 -15.12 10.16 31.64
CA THR A 223 -13.99 9.92 30.73
C THR A 223 -14.51 9.92 29.31
N VAL A 224 -13.88 10.70 28.43
CA VAL A 224 -14.19 10.78 27.00
C VAL A 224 -12.99 10.30 26.18
N THR A 225 -13.25 9.70 25.02
CA THR A 225 -12.21 9.36 24.06
C THR A 225 -11.94 10.55 23.14
N ILE A 226 -10.69 10.71 22.74
CA ILE A 226 -10.26 11.73 21.78
C ILE A 226 -10.06 11.03 20.44
N SER A 227 -10.79 11.48 19.42
CA SER A 227 -10.57 11.00 18.05
C SER A 227 -9.32 11.67 17.47
N PRO A 228 -8.33 10.90 16.99
CA PRO A 228 -7.14 11.45 16.37
C PRO A 228 -7.45 12.35 15.17
N ALA A 229 -6.58 13.32 14.89
CA ALA A 229 -6.50 14.04 13.63
C ALA A 229 -5.04 14.28 13.30
N ASN A 230 -4.69 14.07 12.03
CA ASN A 230 -3.36 14.27 11.47
C ASN A 230 -3.51 14.57 9.97
N ALA A 231 -2.76 15.53 9.46
CA ALA A 231 -2.56 15.75 8.04
C ALA A 231 -1.40 14.88 7.56
N ALA A 232 -1.51 14.27 6.38
CA ALA A 232 -0.38 13.54 5.81
C ALA A 232 0.67 14.52 5.26
N PRO A 233 1.96 14.17 5.29
CA PRO A 233 3.00 15.00 4.72
C PRO A 233 2.86 15.10 3.21
N THR A 234 3.45 16.17 2.67
CA THR A 234 3.66 16.37 1.23
C THR A 234 5.16 16.33 0.94
N GLY A 235 5.57 16.12 -0.31
CA GLY A 235 6.98 16.22 -0.66
C GLY A 235 7.27 16.19 -2.15
N ASN A 236 8.52 16.54 -2.48
CA ASN A 236 9.05 16.54 -3.83
C ASN A 236 10.53 16.11 -3.81
N ALA A 237 11.01 15.59 -4.94
CA ALA A 237 12.39 15.21 -5.12
C ALA A 237 13.16 16.29 -5.88
N ILE A 238 14.43 16.48 -5.54
CA ILE A 238 15.41 17.25 -6.30
C ILE A 238 16.61 16.35 -6.51
N VAL A 239 16.98 16.11 -7.76
CA VAL A 239 18.13 15.26 -8.14
C VAL A 239 19.16 16.09 -8.89
N ASN A 240 20.42 15.81 -8.64
CA ASN A 240 21.53 16.39 -9.38
C ASN A 240 21.78 15.63 -10.68
N ASN A 241 22.59 16.20 -11.55
CA ASN A 241 23.11 15.47 -12.71
C ASN A 241 24.00 14.31 -12.24
N PRO A 242 24.04 13.20 -13.01
CA PRO A 242 24.95 12.09 -12.73
C PRO A 242 26.40 12.55 -12.81
N ASP A 243 27.23 12.02 -11.90
CA ASP A 243 28.68 12.14 -12.00
C ASP A 243 29.17 11.46 -13.28
N ALA A 244 30.01 12.15 -14.06
CA ALA A 244 30.40 11.69 -15.40
C ALA A 244 31.19 10.38 -15.36
N VAL A 245 32.03 10.17 -14.33
CA VAL A 245 32.93 9.03 -14.25
C VAL A 245 32.23 7.82 -13.64
N SER A 246 31.61 8.01 -12.46
CA SER A 246 30.98 6.94 -11.68
C SER A 246 29.52 6.67 -12.06
N GLY A 247 28.84 7.65 -12.68
CA GLY A 247 27.40 7.61 -12.94
C GLY A 247 26.54 7.84 -11.70
N VAL A 248 27.13 8.05 -10.52
CA VAL A 248 26.39 8.23 -9.26
C VAL A 248 25.55 9.50 -9.33
N VAL A 249 24.29 9.39 -8.92
CA VAL A 249 23.34 10.50 -8.83
C VAL A 249 23.07 10.76 -7.35
N THR A 250 23.22 12.01 -6.93
CA THR A 250 22.82 12.45 -5.59
C THR A 250 21.57 13.31 -5.67
N GLY A 251 20.80 13.33 -4.59
CA GLY A 251 19.59 14.14 -4.52
C GLY A 251 19.07 14.26 -3.10
N VAL A 252 17.90 14.87 -2.97
CA VAL A 252 17.18 15.00 -1.72
C VAL A 252 15.68 14.94 -1.99
N VAL A 253 14.95 14.24 -1.14
CA VAL A 253 13.48 14.36 -1.04
C VAL A 253 13.19 15.29 0.12
N ILE A 254 12.46 16.36 -0.18
CA ILE A 254 12.09 17.40 0.78
C ILE A 254 10.61 17.23 1.08
N GLY A 255 10.30 16.99 2.35
CA GLY A 255 8.95 16.90 2.86
C GLY A 255 8.51 18.15 3.62
N ALA A 256 7.21 18.36 3.66
CA ALA A 256 6.56 19.35 4.52
C ALA A 256 5.31 18.75 5.14
N ASP A 257 5.11 19.00 6.43
CA ASP A 257 3.93 18.58 7.18
C ASP A 257 3.16 19.78 7.72
N ALA A 258 1.83 19.72 7.64
CA ALA A 258 0.96 20.84 8.01
C ALA A 258 0.77 20.98 9.52
N ASP A 259 0.93 19.89 10.27
CA ASP A 259 0.84 19.86 11.74
C ASP A 259 2.21 20.16 12.39
N GLY A 260 3.29 20.16 11.61
CA GLY A 260 4.64 20.51 12.03
C GLY A 260 5.45 19.33 12.55
N ASP A 261 5.07 18.11 12.16
CA ASP A 261 5.71 16.89 12.61
C ASP A 261 7.11 16.67 12.07
N SER A 262 7.90 15.91 12.82
CA SER A 262 9.23 15.49 12.38
C SER A 262 9.11 14.41 11.32
N LEU A 263 9.75 14.62 10.17
CA LEU A 263 9.66 13.72 9.04
C LEU A 263 10.80 12.69 9.02
N THR A 264 10.44 11.47 8.63
CA THR A 264 11.39 10.38 8.37
C THR A 264 11.23 9.88 6.94
N TYR A 265 12.34 9.54 6.32
CA TYR A 265 12.40 9.14 4.92
C TYR A 265 12.92 7.70 4.81
N SER A 266 12.33 6.93 3.91
CA SER A 266 12.70 5.54 3.64
C SER A 266 12.34 5.19 2.20
N GLY A 267 13.01 4.22 1.58
CA GLY A 267 12.70 3.82 0.21
C GLY A 267 13.26 2.43 -0.11
N SER A 268 12.99 1.95 -1.32
CA SER A 268 13.64 0.75 -1.84
C SER A 268 15.15 0.96 -1.89
N THR A 269 15.93 -0.05 -1.57
CA THR A 269 17.40 0.01 -1.61
C THR A 269 18.01 -0.48 -2.93
N VAL A 270 17.18 -1.07 -3.79
CA VAL A 270 17.59 -1.62 -5.08
C VAL A 270 16.53 -1.36 -6.15
N THR A 271 17.02 -1.27 -7.38
CA THR A 271 16.26 -1.26 -8.62
C THR A 271 16.89 -2.31 -9.55
N THR A 272 16.31 -2.50 -10.74
CA THR A 272 16.95 -3.34 -11.77
C THR A 272 18.18 -2.66 -12.40
N LYS A 273 18.30 -1.33 -12.32
CA LYS A 273 19.38 -0.55 -12.95
C LYS A 273 20.44 -0.04 -11.97
N GLY A 274 20.27 -0.23 -10.66
CA GLY A 274 21.21 0.24 -9.65
C GLY A 274 20.77 0.05 -8.19
N THR A 275 21.55 0.57 -7.26
CA THR A 275 21.23 0.62 -5.82
C THR A 275 20.84 2.03 -5.41
N VAL A 276 20.01 2.12 -4.37
CA VAL A 276 19.52 3.37 -3.80
C VAL A 276 19.84 3.37 -2.31
N GLU A 277 20.41 4.45 -1.81
CA GLU A 277 20.52 4.74 -0.39
C GLU A 277 19.66 5.96 -0.08
N VAL A 278 18.77 5.83 0.91
CA VAL A 278 17.94 6.91 1.42
C VAL A 278 18.28 7.11 2.90
N SER A 279 18.78 8.29 3.25
CA SER A 279 19.04 8.65 4.64
C SER A 279 17.76 9.13 5.33
N ALA A 280 17.77 9.11 6.68
CA ALA A 280 16.62 9.49 7.49
C ALA A 280 16.24 10.98 7.40
N ASP A 281 17.10 11.83 6.83
CA ASP A 281 16.87 13.25 6.53
C ASP A 281 16.48 13.51 5.06
N GLY A 282 16.32 12.45 4.27
CA GLY A 282 15.82 12.52 2.89
C GLY A 282 16.92 12.69 1.83
N ALA A 283 18.20 12.72 2.19
CA ALA A 283 19.27 12.66 1.20
C ALA A 283 19.29 11.29 0.50
N ILE A 284 19.63 11.31 -0.79
CA ILE A 284 19.56 10.16 -1.66
C ILE A 284 20.88 10.01 -2.41
N THR A 285 21.37 8.78 -2.47
CA THR A 285 22.46 8.37 -3.37
C THR A 285 21.99 7.21 -4.22
N TYR A 286 21.99 7.38 -5.53
CA TYR A 286 21.71 6.33 -6.49
C TYR A 286 23.00 5.94 -7.22
N SER A 287 23.34 4.66 -7.17
CA SER A 287 24.53 4.11 -7.85
C SER A 287 24.06 3.15 -8.96
N PRO A 288 24.14 3.55 -10.24
CA PRO A 288 23.78 2.67 -11.33
C PRO A 288 24.74 1.48 -11.43
N ASN A 289 24.24 0.34 -11.89
CA ASN A 289 25.09 -0.79 -12.22
C ASN A 289 25.78 -0.59 -13.59
N ALA A 290 26.91 -1.27 -13.80
CA ALA A 290 27.73 -1.12 -15.00
C ALA A 290 26.93 -1.40 -16.29
N MET A 291 26.09 -2.45 -16.29
CA MET A 291 25.29 -2.81 -17.47
C MET A 291 24.28 -1.71 -17.84
N ALA A 292 23.64 -1.07 -16.87
CA ALA A 292 22.71 0.03 -17.11
C ALA A 292 23.41 1.24 -17.73
N ARG A 293 24.63 1.56 -17.28
CA ARG A 293 25.44 2.63 -17.88
C ARG A 293 25.93 2.27 -19.28
N LEU A 294 26.36 1.03 -19.50
CA LEU A 294 26.78 0.52 -20.80
C LEU A 294 25.64 0.62 -21.82
N ILE A 295 24.45 0.14 -21.45
CA ILE A 295 23.26 0.25 -22.29
C ILE A 295 22.87 1.71 -22.51
N ALA A 296 22.99 2.59 -21.51
CA ALA A 296 22.68 4.01 -21.67
C ALA A 296 23.54 4.69 -22.75
N GLY A 297 24.79 4.23 -22.94
CA GLY A 297 25.74 4.71 -23.95
C GLY A 297 25.75 3.96 -25.28
N SER A 298 25.04 2.84 -25.41
CA SER A 298 25.08 2.01 -26.61
C SER A 298 24.08 2.47 -27.68
N VAL A 299 24.20 1.88 -28.88
CA VAL A 299 23.25 2.07 -29.99
C VAL A 299 21.85 1.55 -29.65
N TYR A 300 21.72 0.69 -28.65
CA TYR A 300 20.44 0.13 -28.19
C TYR A 300 19.70 1.04 -27.19
N SER A 301 20.32 2.16 -26.80
CA SER A 301 19.82 3.06 -25.78
C SER A 301 18.54 3.81 -26.20
N THR A 302 17.51 3.73 -25.35
CA THR A 302 16.26 4.49 -25.48
C THR A 302 16.07 5.46 -24.30
N PRO A 303 15.15 6.45 -24.36
CA PRO A 303 14.93 7.36 -23.24
C PRO A 303 14.67 6.66 -21.90
N ALA A 304 13.92 5.55 -21.93
CA ALA A 304 13.66 4.74 -20.74
C ALA A 304 14.92 4.01 -20.24
N ARG A 305 15.82 3.60 -21.15
CA ARG A 305 17.12 3.00 -20.79
C ARG A 305 18.14 4.03 -20.29
N ARG A 306 17.95 5.32 -20.58
CA ARG A 306 18.78 6.43 -20.05
C ARG A 306 18.27 6.97 -18.72
N SER A 307 17.28 6.34 -18.11
CA SER A 307 16.72 6.77 -16.83
C SER A 307 16.31 5.60 -15.94
N ASP A 308 16.14 5.89 -14.66
CA ASP A 308 15.60 4.97 -13.67
C ASP A 308 14.69 5.72 -12.69
N THR A 309 13.79 4.99 -12.02
CA THR A 309 12.82 5.57 -11.08
C THR A 309 12.62 4.70 -9.85
N PHE A 310 12.49 5.32 -8.69
CA PHE A 310 12.21 4.64 -7.42
C PHE A 310 11.36 5.51 -6.49
N GLY A 311 10.67 4.90 -5.52
CA GLY A 311 9.83 5.59 -4.54
C GLY A 311 10.56 5.84 -3.22
N VAL A 312 10.41 7.05 -2.67
CA VAL A 312 10.81 7.42 -1.31
C VAL A 312 9.58 7.80 -0.50
N THR A 313 9.32 7.06 0.56
CA THR A 313 8.23 7.27 1.51
C THR A 313 8.65 8.23 2.60
N ILE A 314 7.84 9.26 2.81
CA ILE A 314 7.91 10.24 3.89
C ILE A 314 6.85 9.86 4.92
N SER A 315 7.24 9.71 6.18
CA SER A 315 6.35 9.41 7.31
C SER A 315 6.47 10.50 8.38
N ASP A 316 5.34 10.95 8.90
CA ASP A 316 5.24 11.93 9.99
C ASP A 316 5.30 11.31 11.39
N GLY A 317 5.18 9.98 11.51
CA GLY A 317 5.12 9.28 12.81
C GLY A 317 3.75 9.35 13.52
N HIS A 318 2.78 9.99 12.89
CA HIS A 318 1.40 10.18 13.34
C HIS A 318 0.37 9.46 12.45
N GLY A 319 0.86 8.51 11.64
CA GLY A 319 0.06 7.65 10.78
C GLY A 319 -0.19 8.24 9.38
N GLY A 320 0.29 9.46 9.11
CA GLY A 320 0.31 10.04 7.78
C GLY A 320 1.59 9.66 7.03
N SER A 321 1.45 9.33 5.75
CA SER A 321 2.60 9.08 4.88
C SER A 321 2.29 9.47 3.44
N THR A 322 3.36 9.79 2.70
CA THR A 322 3.31 10.02 1.25
C THR A 322 4.52 9.37 0.58
N THR A 323 4.39 8.96 -0.68
CA THR A 323 5.49 8.41 -1.45
C THR A 323 5.81 9.34 -2.61
N VAL A 324 7.05 9.81 -2.67
CA VAL A 324 7.60 10.65 -3.74
C VAL A 324 8.33 9.75 -4.74
N THR A 325 7.92 9.81 -6.01
CA THR A 325 8.67 9.17 -7.10
C THR A 325 9.89 10.02 -7.45
N VAL A 326 11.07 9.41 -7.36
CA VAL A 326 12.36 10.00 -7.74
C VAL A 326 12.73 9.46 -9.11
N SER A 327 13.09 10.34 -10.04
CA SER A 327 13.55 9.98 -11.38
C SER A 327 14.99 10.43 -11.56
N VAL A 328 15.87 9.53 -11.99
CA VAL A 328 17.30 9.81 -12.21
C VAL A 328 17.67 9.52 -13.66
N THR A 329 18.59 10.31 -14.22
CA THR A 329 19.18 10.06 -15.54
C THR A 329 20.49 9.30 -15.38
N LEU A 330 20.75 8.36 -16.30
CA LEU A 330 21.96 7.55 -16.29
C LEU A 330 23.01 8.17 -17.21
N ALA A 331 24.21 8.43 -16.67
CA ALA A 331 25.36 8.76 -17.50
C ALA A 331 25.95 7.48 -18.11
N PRO A 332 26.27 7.48 -19.42
CA PRO A 332 26.97 6.36 -20.05
C PRO A 332 28.36 6.16 -19.41
N GLU A 333 28.95 4.99 -19.60
CA GLU A 333 30.38 4.81 -19.35
C GLU A 333 31.20 5.64 -20.34
N ASP A 334 32.37 6.13 -19.94
CA ASP A 334 33.26 6.99 -20.75
C ASP A 334 33.86 6.27 -22.00
N GLU A 335 33.42 5.05 -22.29
CA GLU A 335 33.79 4.28 -23.50
C GLU A 335 32.75 4.57 -24.60
N SER A 336 33.16 5.27 -25.66
CA SER A 336 32.29 5.58 -26.81
C SER A 336 32.90 5.09 -28.13
N PRO A 337 32.17 4.30 -28.94
CA PRO A 337 30.85 3.73 -28.65
C PRO A 337 30.93 2.58 -27.64
N ALA A 338 29.98 2.54 -26.71
CA ALA A 338 29.85 1.45 -25.74
C ALA A 338 29.38 0.17 -26.43
N THR A 339 30.25 -0.84 -26.51
CA THR A 339 29.89 -2.16 -27.04
C THR A 339 29.24 -3.01 -25.96
N VAL A 340 27.96 -3.34 -26.12
CA VAL A 340 27.29 -4.28 -25.23
C VAL A 340 27.76 -5.71 -25.49
N PRO A 341 27.78 -6.60 -24.48
CA PRO A 341 28.09 -8.01 -24.70
C PRO A 341 27.06 -8.64 -25.66
N GLN A 342 27.53 -9.51 -26.54
CA GLN A 342 26.63 -10.24 -27.43
C GLN A 342 25.66 -11.12 -26.62
N SER A 343 24.45 -11.33 -27.15
CA SER A 343 23.54 -12.33 -26.58
C SER A 343 24.16 -13.70 -26.57
N THR A 344 23.87 -14.42 -25.49
CA THR A 344 24.10 -15.85 -25.42
C THR A 344 22.78 -16.56 -25.25
N PHE A 345 22.56 -17.61 -26.03
CA PHE A 345 21.48 -18.55 -25.81
C PHE A 345 22.10 -19.86 -25.34
N CYS A 346 21.67 -20.36 -24.16
CA CYS A 346 22.26 -21.55 -23.54
C CYS A 346 23.79 -21.50 -23.39
N GLY A 347 24.33 -20.30 -23.11
CA GLY A 347 25.77 -20.05 -22.95
C GLY A 347 26.57 -19.89 -24.24
N CYS A 348 25.92 -19.94 -25.41
CA CYS A 348 26.55 -19.79 -26.72
C CYS A 348 26.19 -18.46 -27.36
N THR A 349 27.19 -17.74 -27.87
CA THR A 349 26.95 -16.58 -28.74
C THR A 349 26.27 -17.03 -30.03
N MET A 350 25.24 -16.30 -30.44
CA MET A 350 24.41 -16.65 -31.60
C MET A 350 24.95 -15.99 -32.86
N MET A 351 25.96 -16.62 -33.47
CA MET A 351 26.81 -16.12 -34.57
C MET A 351 27.97 -15.22 -34.09
N PRO A 352 29.15 -15.28 -34.74
CA PRO A 352 30.26 -14.37 -34.43
C PRO A 352 29.93 -12.90 -34.67
N SER A 353 30.53 -11.99 -33.88
CA SER A 353 30.30 -10.53 -33.97
C SER A 353 30.68 -9.91 -35.31
N ASP A 354 31.56 -10.54 -36.08
CA ASP A 354 31.99 -10.12 -37.41
C ASP A 354 31.08 -10.66 -38.53
N THR A 355 29.83 -10.97 -38.22
CA THR A 355 28.82 -11.43 -39.19
C THR A 355 27.74 -10.40 -39.46
N ILE A 356 27.03 -10.58 -40.57
CA ILE A 356 25.83 -9.79 -40.92
C ILE A 356 24.77 -9.78 -39.82
N TYR A 357 24.71 -10.82 -39.00
CA TYR A 357 23.76 -10.89 -37.89
C TYR A 357 23.99 -9.78 -36.88
N HIS A 358 25.23 -9.33 -36.67
CA HIS A 358 25.56 -8.28 -35.68
C HIS A 358 25.98 -6.95 -36.31
N ALA A 359 25.93 -6.84 -37.64
CA ALA A 359 26.34 -5.63 -38.34
C ALA A 359 25.39 -4.46 -38.03
N ASP A 360 25.96 -3.27 -37.79
CA ASP A 360 25.20 -2.02 -37.80
C ASP A 360 24.98 -1.60 -39.26
N ILE A 361 23.72 -1.65 -39.69
CA ILE A 361 23.33 -1.36 -41.07
C ILE A 361 22.73 0.04 -41.23
N ARG A 362 22.71 0.89 -40.19
CA ARG A 362 22.03 2.20 -40.24
C ARG A 362 22.60 3.14 -41.28
N SER A 363 23.91 3.06 -41.53
CA SER A 363 24.58 3.89 -42.53
C SER A 363 24.48 3.36 -43.96
N LEU A 364 23.93 2.16 -44.17
CA LEU A 364 23.81 1.59 -45.51
C LEU A 364 22.77 2.35 -46.35
N THR A 365 22.92 2.32 -47.66
CA THR A 365 22.01 3.01 -48.57
C THR A 365 20.80 2.12 -48.87
N ALA A 366 19.60 2.71 -48.88
CA ALA A 366 18.41 2.00 -49.34
C ALA A 366 18.54 1.66 -50.84
N VAL A 367 18.06 0.49 -51.24
CA VAL A 367 18.06 0.11 -52.67
C VAL A 367 17.03 0.93 -53.45
N SER A 368 17.27 1.12 -54.75
CA SER A 368 16.37 1.86 -55.64
C SER A 368 14.95 1.29 -55.70
N GLU A 369 14.81 -0.01 -55.46
CA GLU A 369 13.58 -0.78 -55.50
C GLU A 369 12.78 -0.69 -54.19
N SER A 370 13.34 -0.08 -53.13
CA SER A 370 12.78 -0.09 -51.78
C SER A 370 11.30 0.36 -51.77
N ASP A 371 10.98 1.52 -52.32
CA ASP A 371 9.61 2.03 -52.36
C ASP A 371 8.67 1.10 -53.14
N ALA A 372 9.13 0.53 -54.25
CA ALA A 372 8.36 -0.39 -55.07
C ALA A 372 8.05 -1.69 -54.32
N TRP A 373 9.00 -2.22 -53.55
CA TRP A 373 8.81 -3.40 -52.72
C TRP A 373 7.94 -3.15 -51.50
N ILE A 374 8.05 -1.98 -50.86
CA ILE A 374 7.13 -1.58 -49.79
C ILE A 374 5.68 -1.52 -50.33
N GLU A 375 5.48 -0.98 -51.52
CA GLU A 375 4.17 -0.94 -52.17
C GLU A 375 3.66 -2.32 -52.61
N LEU A 376 4.55 -3.18 -53.13
CA LEU A 376 4.24 -4.57 -53.46
C LEU A 376 3.70 -5.31 -52.22
N LEU A 377 4.38 -5.15 -51.09
CA LEU A 377 4.01 -5.70 -49.79
C LEU A 377 2.81 -4.98 -49.12
N GLY A 378 2.26 -3.94 -49.75
CA GLY A 378 1.01 -3.31 -49.33
C GLY A 378 1.14 -2.07 -48.45
N GLY A 379 2.27 -1.35 -48.54
CA GLY A 379 2.50 -0.08 -47.84
C GLY A 379 1.31 0.89 -47.92
N SER A 380 0.88 1.29 -49.13
CA SER A 380 -0.29 2.16 -49.31
C SER A 380 -1.64 1.53 -48.95
N ARG A 381 -1.71 0.19 -48.84
CA ARG A 381 -2.90 -0.56 -48.43
C ARG A 381 -3.04 -0.66 -46.90
N GLY A 382 -2.12 -0.05 -46.15
CA GLY A 382 -2.12 -0.08 -44.68
C GLY A 382 -1.51 -1.37 -44.13
N ALA A 383 -0.67 -2.05 -44.90
CA ALA A 383 0.05 -3.22 -44.42
C ALA A 383 0.96 -2.87 -43.25
N THR A 384 1.03 -3.78 -42.28
CA THR A 384 1.88 -3.66 -41.10
C THR A 384 2.81 -4.85 -40.98
N MET A 385 3.81 -4.71 -40.12
CA MET A 385 4.48 -5.88 -39.54
C MET A 385 3.47 -6.69 -38.73
N LYS A 386 3.64 -8.02 -38.68
CA LYS A 386 2.80 -8.93 -37.90
C LYS A 386 3.67 -9.67 -36.91
N ALA A 387 3.36 -9.52 -35.63
CA ALA A 387 4.01 -10.25 -34.54
C ALA A 387 3.01 -11.19 -33.88
N ARG A 388 3.00 -12.47 -34.29
CA ARG A 388 1.94 -13.44 -33.92
C ARG A 388 2.43 -14.67 -33.15
N TRP A 389 3.70 -14.73 -32.77
CA TRP A 389 4.28 -15.91 -32.10
C TRP A 389 3.93 -16.00 -30.61
N GLY A 390 3.66 -17.19 -30.06
CA GLY A 390 3.57 -17.43 -28.61
C GLY A 390 2.22 -17.12 -27.93
N GLY A 391 1.14 -16.88 -28.66
CA GLY A 391 -0.18 -16.63 -28.04
C GLY A 391 -1.42 -16.73 -28.94
N GLY A 392 -1.26 -17.01 -30.24
CA GLY A 392 -2.36 -17.25 -31.18
C GLY A 392 -2.34 -18.67 -31.73
N GLU A 393 -3.50 -19.19 -32.13
CA GLU A 393 -3.61 -20.51 -32.77
C GLU A 393 -3.23 -20.42 -34.26
N TRP A 394 -2.22 -21.17 -34.68
CA TRP A 394 -1.84 -21.39 -36.07
C TRP A 394 -1.90 -22.88 -36.36
N MET A 395 -2.71 -23.25 -37.35
CA MET A 395 -2.99 -24.65 -37.71
C MET A 395 -3.35 -25.55 -36.51
N GLY A 396 -3.96 -24.97 -35.47
CA GLY A 396 -4.32 -25.69 -34.25
C GLY A 396 -3.21 -25.85 -33.21
N SER A 397 -2.08 -25.14 -33.36
CA SER A 397 -0.96 -25.08 -32.40
C SER A 397 -0.63 -23.63 -32.06
N THR A 398 0.25 -23.39 -31.08
CA THR A 398 0.73 -22.03 -30.80
C THR A 398 1.55 -21.54 -32.00
N ALA A 399 1.17 -20.39 -32.56
CA ALA A 399 1.86 -19.75 -33.67
C ALA A 399 3.34 -19.44 -33.33
N GLY A 400 4.21 -19.54 -34.32
CA GLY A 400 5.66 -19.41 -34.20
C GLY A 400 6.36 -20.74 -33.90
N ILE A 401 7.68 -20.74 -34.02
CA ILE A 401 8.47 -21.97 -33.92
C ILE A 401 8.99 -22.14 -32.49
N PRO A 402 8.68 -23.25 -31.81
CA PRO A 402 9.24 -23.52 -30.50
C PRO A 402 10.69 -23.97 -30.63
N VAL A 403 11.56 -23.46 -29.76
CA VAL A 403 12.94 -23.95 -29.64
C VAL A 403 13.01 -24.89 -28.45
N ASN A 404 13.45 -26.12 -28.70
CA ASN A 404 13.67 -27.13 -27.68
C ASN A 404 15.12 -27.04 -27.19
N VAL A 405 15.32 -27.06 -25.88
CA VAL A 405 16.67 -27.08 -25.29
C VAL A 405 16.90 -28.44 -24.64
N VAL A 406 18.03 -29.06 -24.95
CA VAL A 406 18.46 -30.33 -24.36
C VAL A 406 19.85 -30.18 -23.73
N GLY A 407 20.10 -30.98 -22.69
CA GLY A 407 21.38 -30.93 -21.98
C GLY A 407 22.57 -31.34 -22.85
N PRO A 408 23.80 -31.03 -22.42
CA PRO A 408 25.01 -31.23 -23.22
C PRO A 408 25.26 -32.68 -23.63
N ASP A 409 24.86 -33.64 -22.80
CA ASP A 409 25.05 -35.08 -23.03
C ASP A 409 23.79 -35.80 -23.56
N HIS A 410 22.78 -35.05 -24.04
CA HIS A 410 21.55 -35.66 -24.55
C HIS A 410 21.84 -36.58 -25.75
N PRO A 411 21.33 -37.83 -25.77
CA PRO A 411 21.58 -38.75 -26.86
C PRO A 411 20.97 -38.27 -28.19
N THR A 412 21.65 -38.57 -29.28
CA THR A 412 21.16 -38.27 -30.63
C THR A 412 20.47 -39.47 -31.27
N GLU A 413 19.45 -39.21 -32.08
CA GLU A 413 18.71 -40.21 -32.85
C GLU A 413 18.90 -39.99 -34.37
N THR A 414 18.80 -41.07 -35.14
CA THR A 414 18.82 -40.98 -36.61
C THR A 414 17.45 -40.55 -37.14
N VAL A 415 17.44 -39.50 -37.97
CA VAL A 415 16.25 -39.03 -38.68
C VAL A 415 16.20 -39.61 -40.09
N ILE A 416 15.02 -40.05 -40.51
CA ILE A 416 14.78 -40.61 -41.84
C ILE A 416 14.32 -39.50 -42.77
N PHE A 417 15.10 -39.19 -43.80
CA PHE A 417 14.73 -38.16 -44.77
C PHE A 417 13.95 -38.76 -45.94
N ASN A 418 12.61 -38.66 -45.89
CA ASN A 418 11.74 -39.26 -46.89
C ASN A 418 10.33 -38.64 -46.91
N ARG A 419 10.19 -37.46 -47.55
CA ARG A 419 8.89 -36.87 -47.85
C ARG A 419 8.92 -36.22 -49.24
N GLY A 420 8.20 -36.82 -50.19
CA GLY A 420 7.82 -36.15 -51.44
C GLY A 420 8.76 -36.34 -52.63
N TYR A 421 10.06 -36.02 -52.58
CA TYR A 421 10.90 -36.01 -53.80
C TYR A 421 12.41 -36.27 -53.64
N SER A 422 12.89 -36.78 -52.50
CA SER A 422 14.26 -37.32 -52.44
C SER A 422 14.39 -38.28 -51.26
N THR A 423 14.86 -39.50 -51.52
CA THR A 423 15.64 -40.27 -50.56
C THR A 423 16.91 -39.49 -50.20
N THR A 424 17.59 -39.81 -49.10
CA THR A 424 18.99 -39.43 -48.82
C THR A 424 19.75 -39.09 -50.11
N GLY A 425 20.01 -37.81 -50.32
CA GLY A 425 20.46 -37.26 -51.59
C GLY A 425 21.43 -36.10 -51.35
N PRO A 426 22.19 -35.68 -52.37
CA PRO A 426 23.16 -34.61 -52.23
C PRO A 426 22.45 -33.33 -51.77
N GLY A 427 22.74 -32.87 -50.55
CA GLY A 427 22.14 -31.65 -49.98
C GLY A 427 21.45 -31.79 -48.62
N ILE A 428 21.31 -33.00 -48.06
CA ILE A 428 20.70 -33.25 -46.74
C ILE A 428 21.78 -33.52 -45.69
N ASP A 429 21.67 -32.89 -44.52
CA ASP A 429 22.49 -33.20 -43.36
C ASP A 429 21.87 -34.36 -42.56
N ASP A 430 22.37 -35.58 -42.78
CA ASP A 430 21.87 -36.82 -42.18
C ASP A 430 22.60 -37.23 -40.89
N ARG A 431 23.41 -36.34 -40.32
CA ARG A 431 23.97 -36.52 -38.98
C ARG A 431 22.84 -36.74 -37.95
N PRO A 432 23.06 -37.52 -36.88
CA PRO A 432 22.06 -37.72 -35.83
C PRO A 432 21.64 -36.42 -35.12
N TYR A 433 20.37 -36.32 -34.73
CA TYR A 433 19.77 -35.14 -34.08
C TYR A 433 19.41 -35.43 -32.62
N ALA A 434 19.65 -34.49 -31.71
CA ALA A 434 19.43 -34.57 -30.27
C ALA A 434 17.95 -34.35 -29.86
N ILE A 435 17.03 -35.02 -30.53
CA ILE A 435 15.59 -34.81 -30.35
C ILE A 435 15.18 -35.19 -28.90
N PRO A 436 14.51 -34.31 -28.15
CA PRO A 436 14.03 -34.64 -26.80
C PRO A 436 12.87 -35.65 -26.86
N ASP A 437 12.62 -36.35 -25.75
CA ASP A 437 11.55 -37.36 -25.64
C ASP A 437 10.14 -36.81 -25.94
N ARG A 438 9.93 -35.51 -25.72
CA ARG A 438 8.66 -34.80 -25.94
C ARG A 438 8.93 -33.46 -26.63
N PRO A 439 9.28 -33.48 -27.92
CA PRO A 439 9.62 -32.26 -28.62
C PRO A 439 8.38 -31.41 -28.86
N LEU A 440 8.55 -30.10 -28.67
CA LEU A 440 7.63 -29.12 -29.20
C LEU A 440 7.94 -28.97 -30.69
N VAL A 441 6.93 -29.20 -31.52
CA VAL A 441 7.02 -29.11 -32.99
C VAL A 441 5.97 -28.12 -33.46
N GLU A 442 6.36 -27.20 -34.33
CA GLU A 442 5.42 -26.24 -34.93
C GLU A 442 4.28 -26.99 -35.65
N GLY A 443 3.03 -26.57 -35.42
CA GLY A 443 1.85 -27.17 -36.04
C GLY A 443 1.49 -28.57 -35.51
N MET A 444 2.09 -29.05 -34.42
CA MET A 444 1.63 -30.22 -33.68
C MET A 444 0.80 -29.83 -32.43
N PRO A 445 -0.17 -30.66 -32.00
CA PRO A 445 -0.59 -31.95 -32.59
C PRO A 445 -1.60 -31.82 -33.75
N SER A 446 -1.99 -30.61 -34.11
CA SER A 446 -3.17 -30.37 -34.96
C SER A 446 -2.99 -30.70 -36.46
N TYR A 447 -4.12 -30.91 -37.16
CA TYR A 447 -4.17 -31.37 -38.57
C TYR A 447 -5.22 -30.60 -39.39
N PRO A 448 -4.99 -30.39 -40.71
CA PRO A 448 -3.75 -30.66 -41.45
C PRO A 448 -2.70 -29.60 -41.16
N ALA A 449 -1.47 -30.03 -40.85
CA ALA A 449 -0.34 -29.14 -40.72
C ALA A 449 0.76 -29.55 -41.71
N TRP A 450 1.17 -28.58 -42.53
CA TRP A 450 2.34 -28.62 -43.40
C TRP A 450 3.37 -27.64 -42.83
N ASP A 451 4.63 -27.76 -43.24
CA ASP A 451 5.72 -26.88 -42.79
C ASP A 451 6.08 -27.00 -41.30
N ARG A 452 6.12 -28.24 -40.81
CA ARG A 452 6.42 -28.51 -39.40
C ARG A 452 7.92 -28.37 -39.10
N HIS A 453 8.30 -27.37 -38.33
CA HIS A 453 9.67 -27.18 -37.85
C HIS A 453 9.89 -27.83 -36.47
N LEU A 454 11.03 -28.50 -36.31
CA LEU A 454 11.54 -28.97 -35.02
C LEU A 454 12.95 -28.43 -34.82
N PHE A 455 13.10 -27.48 -33.90
CA PHE A 455 14.38 -26.88 -33.56
C PHE A 455 14.86 -27.39 -32.21
N VAL A 456 16.10 -27.85 -32.20
CA VAL A 456 16.77 -28.34 -31.00
C VAL A 456 18.08 -27.59 -30.83
N PHE A 457 18.28 -26.98 -29.67
CA PHE A 457 19.54 -26.42 -29.25
C PHE A 457 20.13 -27.29 -28.15
N GLN A 458 21.32 -27.83 -28.39
CA GLN A 458 22.01 -28.68 -27.43
C GLN A 458 23.03 -27.84 -26.64
N GLU A 459 22.79 -27.71 -25.34
CA GLU A 459 23.62 -26.89 -24.45
C GLU A 459 25.10 -27.27 -24.55
N GLY A 460 25.99 -26.26 -24.50
CA GLY A 460 27.44 -26.48 -24.54
C GLY A 460 28.02 -26.90 -25.90
N THR A 461 27.19 -27.19 -26.91
CA THR A 461 27.67 -27.52 -28.28
C THR A 461 27.70 -26.31 -29.21
N CYS A 462 26.89 -25.29 -28.92
CA CYS A 462 26.62 -24.16 -29.81
C CYS A 462 26.10 -24.57 -31.20
N ILE A 463 25.45 -25.74 -31.29
CA ILE A 463 24.84 -26.22 -32.52
C ILE A 463 23.31 -26.05 -32.46
N SER A 464 22.77 -25.31 -33.41
CA SER A 464 21.33 -25.30 -33.71
C SER A 464 21.02 -26.43 -34.69
N GLN A 465 20.17 -27.36 -34.29
CA GLN A 465 19.75 -28.50 -35.10
C GLN A 465 18.32 -28.25 -35.58
N GLU A 466 18.18 -28.00 -36.88
CA GLU A 466 16.93 -27.51 -37.45
C GLU A 466 16.42 -28.52 -38.48
N LEU A 467 15.17 -28.96 -38.29
CA LEU A 467 14.50 -29.93 -39.15
C LEU A 467 13.19 -29.32 -39.68
N ILE A 468 12.87 -29.64 -40.94
CA ILE A 468 11.65 -29.16 -41.61
C ILE A 468 10.79 -30.30 -42.15
N ASN A 469 9.48 -30.06 -42.12
CA ASN A 469 8.41 -30.98 -42.50
C ASN A 469 8.45 -32.30 -41.72
N VAL A 470 8.68 -32.17 -40.40
CA VAL A 470 8.92 -33.26 -39.46
C VAL A 470 7.64 -34.04 -39.11
N ALA A 471 7.79 -35.35 -38.94
CA ALA A 471 6.78 -36.27 -38.45
C ALA A 471 7.39 -37.40 -37.61
N ASN A 472 6.67 -37.90 -36.62
CA ASN A 472 7.00 -39.14 -35.91
C ASN A 472 5.96 -40.21 -36.27
N GLY A 473 6.40 -41.42 -36.65
CA GLY A 473 5.52 -42.53 -37.05
C GLY A 473 4.51 -42.99 -35.98
N VAL A 474 4.66 -42.54 -34.72
CA VAL A 474 3.76 -42.86 -33.60
C VAL A 474 2.76 -41.72 -33.29
N GLU A 475 3.09 -40.46 -33.58
CA GLU A 475 2.33 -39.26 -33.12
C GLU A 475 1.57 -38.51 -34.23
N LEU A 476 1.20 -39.18 -35.32
CA LEU A 476 0.31 -38.57 -36.32
C LEU A 476 -1.16 -38.86 -35.99
N PRO A 477 -1.96 -37.90 -35.47
CA PRO A 477 -3.40 -38.06 -35.43
C PRO A 477 -3.95 -38.07 -36.86
N GLY A 478 -4.80 -39.04 -37.19
CA GLY A 478 -5.42 -39.12 -38.51
C GLY A 478 -6.68 -38.25 -38.57
N ALA A 479 -6.78 -37.32 -39.52
CA ALA A 479 -7.96 -36.47 -39.69
C ALA A 479 -8.90 -36.92 -40.82
N GLY A 480 -8.61 -38.08 -41.40
CA GLY A 480 -9.44 -38.74 -42.38
C GLY A 480 -8.98 -40.19 -42.53
N VAL A 481 -9.80 -40.99 -43.23
CA VAL A 481 -9.48 -42.41 -43.49
C VAL A 481 -8.15 -42.56 -44.25
N LEU A 482 -7.83 -41.63 -45.14
CA LEU A 482 -6.56 -41.62 -45.88
C LEU A 482 -5.36 -41.31 -44.98
N ASP A 483 -5.51 -40.45 -43.96
CA ASP A 483 -4.44 -40.21 -42.99
C ASP A 483 -4.29 -41.37 -42.03
N ILE A 484 -5.37 -42.03 -41.62
CA ILE A 484 -5.29 -43.24 -40.79
C ILE A 484 -4.54 -44.35 -41.56
N LEU A 485 -4.85 -44.53 -42.85
CA LEU A 485 -4.15 -45.48 -43.71
C LEU A 485 -2.70 -45.05 -43.97
N GLY A 486 -2.46 -43.77 -44.24
CA GLY A 486 -1.13 -43.19 -44.38
C GLY A 486 -0.29 -43.40 -43.13
N ASN A 487 -0.82 -43.04 -41.95
CA ASN A 487 -0.17 -43.19 -40.65
C ASN A 487 0.06 -44.66 -40.28
N ALA A 488 -0.87 -45.55 -40.61
CA ALA A 488 -0.69 -47.00 -40.43
C ALA A 488 0.42 -47.53 -41.34
N VAL A 489 0.49 -47.08 -42.59
CA VAL A 489 1.59 -47.38 -43.50
C VAL A 489 2.90 -46.80 -42.99
N TYR A 490 2.94 -45.53 -42.58
CA TYR A 490 4.12 -44.87 -42.00
C TYR A 490 4.62 -45.61 -40.76
N ARG A 491 3.73 -45.95 -39.82
CA ARG A 491 4.05 -46.74 -38.63
C ARG A 491 4.55 -48.14 -38.98
N SER A 492 4.00 -48.77 -40.03
CA SER A 492 4.44 -50.10 -40.46
C SER A 492 5.81 -50.12 -41.12
N ILE A 493 6.20 -49.03 -41.79
CA ILE A 493 7.49 -48.92 -42.50
C ILE A 493 8.59 -48.42 -41.56
N TRP A 494 8.28 -47.42 -40.71
CA TRP A 494 9.30 -46.65 -39.97
C TRP A 494 9.18 -46.72 -38.44
N GLY A 495 8.13 -47.37 -37.92
CA GLY A 495 7.95 -47.53 -36.47
C GLY A 495 7.86 -46.18 -35.74
N SER A 496 8.71 -45.99 -34.74
CA SER A 496 8.83 -44.76 -33.93
C SER A 496 9.93 -43.80 -34.40
N ALA A 497 10.52 -44.03 -35.58
CA ALA A 497 11.55 -43.16 -36.10
C ALA A 497 11.00 -41.78 -36.47
N TRP A 498 11.83 -40.76 -36.28
CA TRP A 498 11.60 -39.41 -36.79
C TRP A 498 11.84 -39.35 -38.29
N ILE A 499 10.97 -38.65 -39.00
CA ILE A 499 11.02 -38.45 -40.45
C ILE A 499 11.00 -36.95 -40.74
N ALA A 500 11.83 -36.49 -41.67
CA ALA A 500 11.87 -35.10 -42.10
C ALA A 500 12.03 -34.96 -43.63
N GLN A 501 11.78 -33.76 -44.16
CA GLN A 501 12.11 -33.44 -45.56
C GLN A 501 13.55 -32.95 -45.69
N GLY A 502 13.97 -32.09 -44.76
CA GLY A 502 15.28 -31.46 -44.74
C GLY A 502 15.76 -31.29 -43.31
N GLY A 503 17.06 -31.15 -43.17
CA GLY A 503 17.74 -30.99 -41.90
C GLY A 503 19.09 -30.32 -42.08
N VAL A 504 19.53 -29.60 -41.05
CA VAL A 504 20.81 -28.91 -41.00
C VAL A 504 21.26 -28.72 -39.56
N HIS A 505 22.57 -28.84 -39.34
CA HIS A 505 23.21 -28.34 -38.12
C HIS A 505 23.94 -27.04 -38.45
N TYR A 506 23.53 -25.96 -37.81
CA TYR A 506 24.24 -24.69 -37.85
C TYR A 506 25.15 -24.57 -36.63
N ASP A 507 26.44 -24.34 -36.88
CA ASP A 507 27.39 -23.99 -35.83
C ASP A 507 27.30 -22.48 -35.56
N MET A 508 26.70 -22.12 -34.42
CA MET A 508 26.51 -20.73 -34.01
C MET A 508 27.83 -20.02 -33.69
N SER A 509 28.94 -20.75 -33.58
CA SER A 509 30.27 -20.16 -33.40
C SER A 509 31.00 -19.90 -34.73
N SER A 510 30.40 -20.30 -35.84
CA SER A 510 30.99 -20.17 -37.18
C SER A 510 30.29 -19.09 -37.98
N ALA A 511 31.08 -18.26 -38.66
CA ALA A 511 30.58 -17.31 -39.65
C ALA A 511 30.37 -17.94 -41.04
N LEU A 512 30.72 -19.22 -41.21
CA LEU A 512 30.66 -19.91 -42.49
C LEU A 512 29.32 -20.60 -42.68
N TYR A 513 28.89 -20.70 -43.93
CA TYR A 513 27.75 -21.52 -44.24
C TYR A 513 27.97 -22.98 -43.85
N PRO A 514 26.92 -23.72 -43.43
CA PRO A 514 27.03 -25.15 -43.31
C PRO A 514 27.31 -25.77 -44.69
N GLU A 515 28.12 -26.83 -44.68
CA GLU A 515 28.53 -27.58 -45.87
C GLU A 515 27.31 -28.17 -46.62
N ILE A 516 26.29 -28.59 -45.87
CA ILE A 516 25.12 -29.29 -46.37
C ILE A 516 23.88 -28.99 -45.51
N GLY A 517 22.69 -29.25 -46.04
CA GLY A 517 21.45 -29.13 -45.30
C GLY A 517 20.71 -27.81 -45.50
N PHE A 518 19.44 -27.81 -45.09
CA PHE A 518 18.57 -26.64 -44.98
C PHE A 518 17.36 -26.96 -44.09
N ALA A 519 16.78 -25.92 -43.49
CA ALA A 519 15.53 -25.99 -42.76
C ALA A 519 14.50 -24.92 -43.16
N ASN A 520 14.86 -23.95 -44.01
CA ASN A 520 13.97 -22.92 -44.54
C ASN A 520 14.35 -22.55 -45.97
N ALA A 521 13.52 -21.73 -46.62
CA ALA A 521 13.69 -21.29 -48.00
C ALA A 521 15.03 -20.59 -48.26
N ALA A 522 15.48 -19.70 -47.37
CA ALA A 522 16.69 -18.90 -47.56
C ALA A 522 18.00 -19.65 -47.21
N LYS A 523 17.89 -20.82 -46.56
CA LYS A 523 18.99 -21.59 -45.98
C LYS A 523 19.77 -20.83 -44.91
N LEU A 524 19.07 -20.02 -44.12
CA LEU A 524 19.64 -19.26 -42.99
C LEU A 524 19.40 -20.00 -41.66
N PRO A 525 20.31 -19.93 -40.67
CA PRO A 525 20.02 -20.35 -39.31
C PRO A 525 18.87 -19.52 -38.75
N GLN A 526 17.79 -20.15 -38.32
CA GLN A 526 16.59 -19.41 -37.94
C GLN A 526 16.56 -19.02 -36.46
N VAL A 527 17.17 -19.81 -35.56
CA VAL A 527 17.25 -19.45 -34.14
C VAL A 527 17.88 -18.07 -33.88
N PRO A 528 19.02 -17.67 -34.53
CA PRO A 528 19.57 -16.31 -34.37
C PRO A 528 18.73 -15.22 -35.05
N LEU A 529 17.66 -15.55 -35.78
CA LEU A 529 16.77 -14.59 -36.42
C LEU A 529 15.47 -14.36 -35.62
N MET A 530 15.24 -15.12 -34.54
CA MET A 530 14.03 -14.99 -33.72
C MET A 530 14.20 -13.95 -32.63
N VAL A 531 13.13 -13.20 -32.35
CA VAL A 531 12.97 -12.52 -31.06
C VAL A 531 12.83 -13.57 -29.95
N ARG A 532 13.66 -13.48 -28.90
CA ARG A 532 13.63 -14.43 -27.78
C ARG A 532 13.28 -13.78 -26.42
N PRO A 533 12.66 -14.53 -25.48
CA PRO A 533 12.30 -14.01 -24.16
C PRO A 533 13.49 -13.47 -23.34
N ASP A 534 14.63 -14.18 -23.36
CA ASP A 534 15.84 -13.81 -22.61
C ASP A 534 16.39 -12.44 -23.02
N GLU A 535 16.22 -12.06 -24.28
CA GLU A 535 16.66 -10.79 -24.81
C GLU A 535 15.76 -9.64 -24.38
N ILE A 536 14.45 -9.91 -24.27
CA ILE A 536 13.47 -8.94 -23.79
C ILE A 536 13.69 -8.66 -22.30
N GLU A 537 14.00 -9.69 -21.51
CA GLU A 537 14.39 -9.54 -20.10
C GLU A 537 15.70 -8.75 -19.96
N ARG A 538 16.70 -9.08 -20.79
CA ARG A 538 17.97 -8.34 -20.85
C ARG A 538 17.79 -6.90 -21.33
N GLY A 539 16.78 -6.66 -22.17
CA GLY A 539 16.35 -5.33 -22.58
C GLY A 539 16.97 -4.80 -23.88
N TYR A 540 17.69 -5.63 -24.62
CA TYR A 540 18.20 -5.32 -25.95
C TYR A 540 18.38 -6.60 -26.78
N ILE A 541 18.27 -6.45 -28.09
CA ILE A 541 18.56 -7.49 -29.09
C ILE A 541 19.70 -6.96 -29.94
N ASP A 542 20.80 -7.71 -29.97
CA ASP A 542 22.06 -7.33 -30.60
C ASP A 542 22.28 -8.01 -31.95
N HIS A 543 21.23 -8.59 -32.52
CA HIS A 543 21.30 -9.30 -33.79
C HIS A 543 20.15 -8.94 -34.75
N MET A 544 20.35 -9.29 -36.02
CA MET A 544 19.40 -9.21 -37.10
C MET A 544 18.20 -10.12 -36.83
N LEU A 545 17.01 -9.65 -37.21
CA LEU A 545 15.77 -10.40 -37.04
C LEU A 545 15.35 -11.07 -38.34
N GLY A 546 14.45 -12.04 -38.26
CA GLY A 546 13.90 -12.76 -39.42
C GLY A 546 12.49 -12.29 -39.71
N ILE A 547 12.17 -12.10 -40.99
CA ILE A 547 10.81 -11.85 -41.45
C ILE A 547 10.41 -12.85 -42.54
N THR A 548 9.11 -13.05 -42.70
CA THR A 548 8.52 -13.75 -43.84
C THR A 548 7.57 -12.84 -44.59
N ILE A 549 7.43 -13.11 -45.90
CA ILE A 549 6.48 -12.43 -46.80
C ILE A 549 5.56 -13.45 -47.47
N ALA A 550 4.47 -13.02 -48.11
CA ALA A 550 3.63 -13.95 -48.85
C ALA A 550 4.39 -14.56 -50.05
N LYS A 551 4.20 -15.86 -50.28
CA LYS A 551 4.92 -16.62 -51.33
C LYS A 551 4.78 -16.03 -52.73
N ASP A 552 3.63 -15.45 -53.06
CA ASP A 552 3.40 -14.79 -54.36
C ASP A 552 4.07 -13.42 -54.51
N LEU A 553 4.64 -12.87 -53.42
CA LEU A 553 5.39 -11.63 -53.41
C LEU A 553 6.90 -11.85 -53.39
N GLY A 554 7.37 -13.09 -53.18
CA GLY A 554 8.79 -13.45 -53.19
C GLY A 554 9.30 -13.85 -54.58
N ALA A 555 10.53 -13.47 -54.91
CA ALA A 555 11.19 -13.87 -56.17
C ALA A 555 12.72 -13.91 -56.06
N GLY A 556 13.32 -15.08 -56.29
CA GLY A 556 14.77 -15.24 -56.28
C GLY A 556 15.40 -15.07 -54.89
N TYR A 557 16.70 -14.79 -54.85
CA TYR A 557 17.44 -14.56 -53.61
C TYR A 557 18.64 -13.63 -53.81
N VAL A 558 19.09 -13.04 -52.70
CA VAL A 558 20.31 -12.26 -52.56
C VAL A 558 21.01 -12.63 -51.25
N TRP A 559 22.29 -12.30 -51.11
CA TRP A 559 23.01 -12.49 -49.84
C TRP A 559 22.34 -11.68 -48.70
N PRO A 560 22.20 -12.23 -47.48
CA PRO A 560 22.84 -13.43 -46.94
C PRO A 560 22.16 -14.77 -47.23
N ALA A 561 21.05 -14.78 -47.97
CA ALA A 561 20.40 -16.04 -48.37
C ALA A 561 21.19 -16.77 -49.46
N ARG A 562 21.05 -18.09 -49.51
CA ARG A 562 21.65 -18.97 -50.54
C ARG A 562 20.64 -19.68 -51.43
N ALA A 563 19.36 -19.46 -51.17
CA ALA A 563 18.29 -19.98 -51.98
C ALA A 563 17.08 -19.04 -51.88
N GLY A 564 16.22 -19.14 -52.88
CA GLY A 564 15.00 -18.37 -52.97
C GLY A 564 13.79 -19.29 -52.92
N ASP A 565 12.70 -18.73 -52.45
CA ASP A 565 11.37 -19.30 -52.61
C ASP A 565 10.42 -18.18 -53.06
N GLY A 566 9.27 -18.57 -53.57
CA GLY A 566 8.26 -17.66 -54.06
C GLY A 566 7.85 -17.93 -55.49
N SER A 567 6.70 -17.40 -55.86
CA SER A 567 6.11 -17.53 -57.20
C SER A 567 5.93 -16.19 -57.90
N GLY A 568 6.43 -15.09 -57.32
CA GLY A 568 6.42 -13.77 -57.92
C GLY A 568 7.45 -13.67 -59.05
N VAL A 569 7.15 -12.88 -60.09
CA VAL A 569 8.09 -12.61 -61.20
C VAL A 569 8.98 -11.41 -60.88
N ASP A 570 8.39 -10.35 -60.32
CA ASP A 570 9.07 -9.11 -59.88
C ASP A 570 8.99 -8.96 -58.35
N GLY A 571 9.08 -10.09 -57.65
CA GLY A 571 8.96 -10.16 -56.20
C GLY A 571 10.20 -9.68 -55.46
N VAL A 572 10.08 -9.61 -54.14
CA VAL A 572 11.20 -9.31 -53.24
C VAL A 572 12.05 -10.56 -53.06
N PRO A 573 13.39 -10.51 -53.22
CA PRO A 573 14.23 -11.68 -53.05
C PRO A 573 14.35 -12.12 -51.60
N MET A 574 14.42 -13.44 -51.38
CA MET A 574 14.88 -13.98 -50.09
C MET A 574 16.28 -13.44 -49.79
N GLY A 575 16.58 -13.18 -48.52
CA GLY A 575 17.82 -12.52 -48.11
C GLY A 575 17.78 -11.00 -48.19
N MET A 576 16.76 -10.39 -48.81
CA MET A 576 16.63 -8.93 -48.72
C MET A 576 16.44 -8.49 -47.27
N VAL A 577 17.15 -7.44 -46.87
CA VAL A 577 17.11 -6.91 -45.50
C VAL A 577 16.28 -5.63 -45.48
N PHE A 578 15.24 -5.59 -44.64
CA PHE A 578 14.45 -4.41 -44.35
C PHE A 578 14.84 -3.84 -43.00
N ARG A 579 15.19 -2.56 -42.94
CA ARG A 579 15.42 -1.86 -41.66
C ARG A 579 14.27 -0.93 -41.35
N LEU A 580 13.96 -0.77 -40.06
CA LEU A 580 13.12 0.32 -39.59
C LEU A 580 13.94 1.62 -39.72
N ARG A 581 13.35 2.70 -40.25
CA ARG A 581 14.10 3.95 -40.39
C ARG A 581 14.47 4.53 -39.02
N GLU A 582 15.65 5.16 -38.95
CA GLU A 582 16.18 5.74 -37.71
C GLU A 582 15.37 6.95 -37.21
N ASP A 583 14.64 7.63 -38.10
CA ASP A 583 13.78 8.78 -37.78
C ASP A 583 12.46 8.42 -37.08
N VAL A 584 12.15 7.12 -36.96
CA VAL A 584 10.98 6.63 -36.23
C VAL A 584 11.18 6.82 -34.72
N ASP A 585 10.28 7.61 -34.12
CA ASP A 585 10.27 7.80 -32.66
C ASP A 585 9.74 6.56 -31.94
N LEU A 586 10.55 6.04 -31.03
CA LEU A 586 10.22 4.86 -30.23
C LEU A 586 9.64 5.20 -28.85
N SER A 587 9.61 6.48 -28.47
CA SER A 587 9.31 6.91 -27.09
C SER A 587 7.90 6.55 -26.61
N GLY A 588 6.95 6.38 -27.53
CA GLY A 588 5.57 6.01 -27.25
C GLY A 588 5.29 4.52 -27.02
N TYR A 589 6.28 3.65 -27.18
CA TYR A 589 6.14 2.19 -27.05
C TYR A 589 6.62 1.65 -25.70
N ALA A 590 6.15 0.48 -25.30
CA ALA A 590 6.66 -0.22 -24.11
C ALA A 590 8.15 -0.58 -24.25
N GLU A 591 8.89 -0.69 -23.13
CA GLU A 591 10.34 -0.98 -23.16
C GLU A 591 10.69 -2.29 -23.91
N SER A 592 9.83 -3.31 -23.82
CA SER A 592 9.99 -4.58 -24.55
C SER A 592 9.88 -4.39 -26.06
N THR A 593 8.87 -3.66 -26.52
CA THR A 593 8.68 -3.30 -27.93
C THR A 593 9.85 -2.44 -28.43
N GLN A 594 10.29 -1.47 -27.63
CA GLN A 594 11.42 -0.62 -28.00
C GLN A 594 12.70 -1.41 -28.26
N ALA A 595 12.96 -2.50 -27.52
CA ALA A 595 14.13 -3.36 -27.75
C ALA A 595 14.09 -4.00 -29.16
N VAL A 596 12.93 -4.51 -29.59
CA VAL A 596 12.73 -5.10 -30.92
C VAL A 596 12.84 -4.03 -32.01
N LEU A 597 12.16 -2.89 -31.86
CA LEU A 597 12.19 -1.81 -32.85
C LEU A 597 13.60 -1.22 -33.01
N ARG A 598 14.37 -1.13 -31.92
CA ARG A 598 15.75 -0.67 -31.97
C ARG A 598 16.65 -1.67 -32.71
N ALA A 599 16.47 -2.96 -32.50
CA ALA A 599 17.18 -3.98 -33.29
C ALA A 599 16.82 -3.91 -34.78
N LEU A 600 15.54 -3.64 -35.12
CA LEU A 600 15.12 -3.40 -36.51
C LEU A 600 15.75 -2.13 -37.11
N GLN A 601 16.07 -1.12 -36.32
CA GLN A 601 16.81 0.06 -36.78
C GLN A 601 18.30 -0.26 -36.98
N VAL A 602 18.93 -0.95 -36.03
CA VAL A 602 20.38 -1.20 -36.01
C VAL A 602 20.79 -2.33 -36.95
N HIS A 603 20.10 -3.47 -36.89
CA HIS A 603 20.45 -4.70 -37.62
C HIS A 603 19.46 -5.06 -38.72
N GLY A 604 18.24 -4.52 -38.67
CA GLY A 604 17.18 -4.83 -39.63
C GLY A 604 16.62 -6.25 -39.49
N ALA A 605 15.81 -6.63 -40.48
CA ALA A 605 15.26 -7.96 -40.60
C ALA A 605 15.41 -8.55 -42.00
N VAL A 606 15.91 -9.78 -42.08
CA VAL A 606 16.12 -10.51 -43.33
C VAL A 606 14.91 -11.36 -43.68
N ILE A 607 14.53 -11.37 -44.96
CA ILE A 607 13.53 -12.31 -45.45
C ILE A 607 14.15 -13.71 -45.51
N PHE A 608 13.76 -14.60 -44.60
CA PHE A 608 14.30 -15.97 -44.54
C PHE A 608 13.34 -17.03 -45.07
N ASP A 609 12.04 -16.72 -45.14
CA ASP A 609 11.02 -17.65 -45.63
C ASP A 609 9.77 -16.96 -46.19
N SER A 610 8.84 -17.74 -46.74
CA SER A 610 7.54 -17.27 -47.22
C SER A 610 6.36 -17.94 -46.52
N GLY A 611 5.30 -17.17 -46.32
CA GLY A 611 4.00 -17.65 -45.85
C GLY A 611 3.02 -17.93 -46.99
N GLY A 612 1.78 -18.26 -46.65
CA GLY A 612 0.70 -18.45 -47.64
C GLY A 612 0.49 -17.22 -48.54
N PRO A 613 0.05 -17.42 -49.80
CA PRO A 613 -0.07 -16.35 -50.78
C PRO A 613 -1.21 -15.37 -50.47
N GLY A 614 -1.19 -14.19 -51.11
CA GLY A 614 -2.26 -13.20 -51.09
C GLY A 614 -2.35 -12.38 -49.81
N GLN A 615 -1.28 -12.34 -49.02
CA GLN A 615 -1.21 -11.56 -47.79
C GLN A 615 -0.29 -10.34 -47.93
N ASP A 616 -0.79 -9.18 -47.54
CA ASP A 616 0.01 -7.98 -47.38
C ASP A 616 0.84 -8.02 -46.07
N GLY A 617 1.93 -7.28 -46.04
CA GLY A 617 2.79 -7.06 -44.88
C GLY A 617 3.92 -8.07 -44.74
N ILE A 618 4.64 -7.96 -43.61
CA ILE A 618 5.75 -8.83 -43.23
C ILE A 618 5.39 -9.52 -41.91
N THR A 619 5.81 -10.76 -41.69
CA THR A 619 5.62 -11.46 -40.41
C THR A 619 6.97 -11.61 -39.73
N LEU A 620 7.13 -11.02 -38.56
CA LEU A 620 8.36 -11.10 -37.77
C LEU A 620 8.46 -12.49 -37.11
N ALA A 621 9.67 -13.02 -37.04
CA ALA A 621 9.97 -14.30 -36.40
C ALA A 621 10.23 -14.13 -34.91
N GLY A 622 9.71 -15.05 -34.12
CA GLY A 622 9.97 -15.12 -32.68
C GLY A 622 9.70 -16.51 -32.15
N MET A 623 10.35 -16.83 -31.03
CA MET A 623 10.12 -18.10 -30.32
C MET A 623 8.66 -18.19 -29.86
N SER A 624 8.04 -19.36 -29.96
CA SER A 624 6.65 -19.53 -29.49
C SER A 624 6.53 -19.97 -28.01
N ASN A 625 7.64 -20.28 -27.35
CA ASN A 625 7.71 -20.73 -25.96
C ASN A 625 8.64 -19.84 -25.11
N GLY A 626 8.51 -19.90 -23.78
CA GLY A 626 9.41 -19.24 -22.82
C GLY A 626 9.02 -17.83 -22.37
N TRP A 627 7.82 -17.35 -22.68
CA TRP A 627 7.37 -15.98 -22.40
C TRP A 627 6.76 -15.74 -21.01
N GLU A 628 7.01 -16.64 -20.04
CA GLU A 628 6.47 -16.50 -18.69
C GLU A 628 6.99 -15.22 -18.02
N GLY A 629 6.09 -14.40 -17.48
CA GLY A 629 6.47 -13.14 -16.81
C GLY A 629 6.64 -11.93 -17.73
N ILE A 630 6.51 -12.10 -19.06
CA ILE A 630 6.61 -11.02 -20.05
C ILE A 630 5.22 -10.70 -20.62
N ASP A 631 4.87 -9.42 -20.77
CA ASP A 631 3.65 -9.00 -21.48
C ASP A 631 3.79 -9.17 -23.00
N LEU A 632 3.79 -10.43 -23.44
CA LEU A 632 3.87 -10.80 -24.85
C LEU A 632 2.70 -10.21 -25.65
N ALA A 633 1.48 -10.23 -25.10
CA ALA A 633 0.29 -9.77 -25.81
C ALA A 633 0.30 -8.25 -26.05
N GLY A 634 0.81 -7.46 -25.09
CA GLY A 634 1.06 -6.04 -25.26
C GLY A 634 2.10 -5.77 -26.35
N MET A 635 3.25 -6.45 -26.27
CA MET A 635 4.33 -6.31 -27.23
C MET A 635 3.90 -6.68 -28.66
N GLN A 636 3.23 -7.82 -28.84
CA GLN A 636 2.69 -8.25 -30.13
C GLN A 636 1.72 -7.24 -30.73
N ARG A 637 0.87 -6.63 -29.91
CA ARG A 637 -0.10 -5.62 -30.36
C ARG A 637 0.59 -4.38 -30.88
N GLU A 638 1.59 -3.88 -30.15
CA GLU A 638 2.38 -2.71 -30.54
C GLU A 638 3.20 -3.00 -31.80
N LEU A 639 3.92 -4.12 -31.84
CA LEU A 639 4.69 -4.57 -33.00
C LEU A 639 3.80 -4.78 -34.23
N SER A 640 2.59 -5.30 -34.05
CA SER A 640 1.65 -5.55 -35.15
C SER A 640 1.00 -4.27 -35.70
N ALA A 641 1.20 -3.13 -35.04
CA ALA A 641 0.70 -1.83 -35.47
C ALA A 641 1.73 -1.02 -36.26
N ILE A 642 2.98 -1.50 -36.38
CA ILE A 642 4.06 -0.79 -37.08
C ILE A 642 3.79 -0.82 -38.59
N PRO A 643 3.57 0.35 -39.23
CA PRO A 643 3.30 0.42 -40.66
C PRO A 643 4.50 -0.01 -41.48
N LEU A 644 4.26 -0.73 -42.58
CA LEU A 644 5.35 -1.13 -43.47
C LEU A 644 6.05 0.07 -44.11
N GLN A 645 5.34 1.18 -44.31
CA GLN A 645 5.90 2.45 -44.79
C GLN A 645 6.98 3.06 -43.88
N TRP A 646 7.24 2.49 -42.71
CA TRP A 646 8.35 2.90 -41.83
C TRP A 646 9.64 2.15 -42.11
N PHE A 647 9.60 1.13 -42.95
CA PHE A 647 10.75 0.33 -43.34
C PHE A 647 11.31 0.79 -44.68
N GLU A 648 12.56 0.42 -44.93
CA GLU A 648 13.23 0.51 -46.22
C GLU A 648 14.12 -0.72 -46.44
N ALA A 649 14.22 -1.16 -47.69
CA ALA A 649 15.11 -2.26 -48.08
C ALA A 649 16.53 -1.73 -48.29
N VAL A 650 17.52 -2.41 -47.74
CA VAL A 650 18.93 -1.99 -47.81
C VAL A 650 19.80 -3.06 -48.46
N ASP A 651 20.80 -2.61 -49.23
CA ASP A 651 21.79 -3.52 -49.80
C ASP A 651 22.89 -3.81 -48.79
N VAL A 652 22.92 -5.05 -48.32
CA VAL A 652 23.94 -5.54 -47.40
C VAL A 652 25.07 -6.29 -48.12
N THR A 653 24.95 -6.58 -49.41
CA THR A 653 25.96 -7.35 -50.15
C THR A 653 27.33 -6.65 -50.18
N GLY A 654 27.33 -5.30 -50.18
CA GLY A 654 28.53 -4.49 -50.20
C GLY A 654 29.41 -4.58 -48.95
N ILE A 655 28.88 -5.10 -47.83
CA ILE A 655 29.66 -5.30 -46.60
C ILE A 655 30.19 -6.73 -46.45
N ALA A 656 29.71 -7.69 -47.26
CA ALA A 656 30.16 -9.08 -47.21
C ALA A 656 31.67 -9.20 -47.55
N VAL A 657 32.39 -10.05 -46.81
CA VAL A 657 33.78 -10.41 -47.14
C VAL A 657 33.80 -11.29 -48.38
N ASP A 658 33.03 -12.38 -48.35
CA ASP A 658 32.82 -13.28 -49.46
C ASP A 658 31.41 -13.88 -49.35
N PRO A 659 30.45 -13.40 -50.16
CA PRO A 659 29.06 -13.83 -50.08
C PRO A 659 28.84 -15.30 -50.46
N ASP A 660 29.80 -15.94 -51.12
CA ASP A 660 29.72 -17.35 -51.53
C ASP A 660 30.16 -18.31 -50.41
N ILE A 661 30.94 -17.83 -49.43
CA ILE A 661 31.55 -18.66 -48.38
C ILE A 661 30.81 -18.57 -47.04
N GLY A 662 30.28 -17.39 -46.69
CA GLY A 662 29.59 -17.24 -45.42
C GLY A 662 28.95 -15.88 -45.19
N TRP A 663 28.81 -15.56 -43.91
CA TRP A 663 28.12 -14.39 -43.39
C TRP A 663 29.07 -13.31 -42.85
N GLN A 664 30.38 -13.47 -43.07
CA GLN A 664 31.41 -12.54 -42.60
C GLN A 664 31.28 -11.18 -43.27
N VAL A 665 31.50 -10.11 -42.51
CA VAL A 665 31.50 -8.73 -42.98
C VAL A 665 32.87 -8.05 -42.79
N SER A 666 33.23 -7.15 -43.70
CA SER A 666 34.60 -6.63 -43.83
C SER A 666 35.02 -5.60 -42.77
N ALA A 667 34.07 -5.07 -41.99
CA ALA A 667 34.24 -4.53 -40.64
C ALA A 667 32.87 -4.02 -40.16
N PRO A 668 32.51 -4.18 -38.87
CA PRO A 668 31.37 -3.48 -38.29
C PRO A 668 31.66 -1.97 -38.32
N ALA A 669 30.79 -1.17 -38.95
CA ALA A 669 30.90 0.28 -38.96
C ALA A 669 30.59 0.88 -37.58
#